data_AF-A0A452UJA4-F1
#
_entry.id   AF-A0A452UJA4-F1
#
_cell.length_a   1.000
_cell.length_b   1.000
_cell.length_c   1.000
_cell.angle_alpha   90.00
_cell.angle_beta   90.00
_cell.angle_gamma   90.00
#
_symmetry.space_group_name_H-M   'P 1'
#
loop_
_entity.id
_entity.type
_entity.pdbx_description
1 polymer ?
#
loop_
_entity_poly.entity_id
_entity_poly.type
_entity_poly.pdbx_seq_one_letter_code
_entity_poly.pdbx_strand_id
1 'polypeptide(L)'
;MEGRLGPCTRAQSQSAFRPSDAPPGLQLLPKGRGRLPGIFPNRAASLKGPGGRGAARGRESDAPKRPPLIGSSLTCPSRRKNPLHFHLVTDTMARNILEMLFHTWMVPAVRVSFYDAEELKPQVSWIPNKHYSGLYGLMKLVLPATLPPDLARVIVLDTDVTFASDIAELWALFAHFSDKQVIGLVENQSDWYLGNLWRNHRPWPALGRGFNTGVILLRLDRLRQAGWEQMWKLTATRELLTLPATSLADQDIFNAVIKEHPRLVQPLPCVWNVQLSDHTLAERCYSEASDLKVIHWNSPKKLRVKNKHVDHFRNLYLTFLEYDGNLLRRELFGCPSPPPPGAEQVQRALAQLDEEDACFEFRQQQLTVHRVHVTFLPHEPPPPQPHDVTLVAQLSMDRLQMLEALCRHWPGPMSLALYLTDAEAQQFLRFVEASAVLSARQNVAYHVVYREGPLYPVNQLRNVALAQALTPYVFLSDIDFLPAYSLYDYLRWAWGGRERNAPSLSSVPCPILFHRYHEWPQGHAPTDYARWREAQTPYRVQWAADYEPYVVVPRDCPRYDPRFVGFGWNKVAHIVELDAQEYELLVLPEAFAIHLPHAPSLDISRFRSSPTYRDCLQALKDEFHQDLSRHYGAAALKYLTGWG
;
A
#
# COMPACT_ATOMS: atom_id res chain seq x y z
N MET A 1 13.28 -39.21 55.62
CA MET A 1 12.71 -40.31 54.82
C MET A 1 12.36 -39.77 53.45
N GLU A 2 12.57 -40.61 52.45
CA GLU A 2 12.68 -40.33 51.02
C GLU A 2 11.41 -39.76 50.36
N GLY A 3 11.61 -39.08 49.23
CA GLY A 3 10.59 -38.74 48.24
C GLY A 3 11.26 -38.29 46.94
N ARG A 4 11.64 -39.24 46.08
CA ARG A 4 12.33 -39.03 44.79
C ARG A 4 11.39 -38.38 43.77
N LEU A 5 11.83 -37.30 43.13
CA LEU A 5 11.28 -36.77 41.88
C LEU A 5 12.02 -37.39 40.69
N GLY A 6 11.27 -37.99 39.76
CA GLY A 6 11.81 -38.61 38.54
C GLY A 6 12.21 -37.59 37.46
N PRO A 7 13.09 -37.97 36.51
CA PRO A 7 13.58 -37.06 35.47
C PRO A 7 12.61 -36.94 34.28
N CYS A 8 12.46 -35.72 33.75
CA CYS A 8 11.84 -35.46 32.45
C CYS A 8 12.76 -35.98 31.32
N THR A 9 12.26 -36.91 30.53
CA THR A 9 12.93 -37.44 29.33
C THR A 9 12.73 -36.49 28.14
N ARG A 10 13.86 -36.07 27.55
CA ARG A 10 13.98 -35.41 26.24
C ARG A 10 13.39 -36.30 25.14
N ALA A 11 12.60 -35.70 24.25
CA ALA A 11 12.02 -36.39 23.09
C ALA A 11 13.13 -36.92 22.16
N GLN A 12 13.14 -38.24 22.00
CA GLN A 12 13.94 -38.96 21.01
C GLN A 12 13.37 -38.71 19.61
N SER A 13 14.28 -38.56 18.65
CA SER A 13 14.02 -38.65 17.22
C SER A 13 13.26 -39.93 16.89
N GLN A 14 12.03 -39.80 16.38
CA GLN A 14 11.33 -40.90 15.73
C GLN A 14 11.30 -40.72 14.22
N SER A 15 11.66 -41.83 13.58
CA SER A 15 11.75 -42.14 12.17
C SER A 15 10.46 -41.92 11.37
N ALA A 16 10.65 -41.48 10.13
CA ALA A 16 9.92 -41.87 8.92
C ALA A 16 8.42 -42.23 9.06
N PHE A 17 7.56 -41.26 8.75
CA PHE A 17 6.18 -41.55 8.35
C PHE A 17 6.12 -41.78 6.83
N ARG A 18 5.70 -42.99 6.44
CA ARG A 18 5.21 -43.29 5.09
C ARG A 18 3.80 -42.70 4.92
N PRO A 19 3.42 -42.27 3.69
CA PRO A 19 2.09 -41.73 3.43
C PRO A 19 1.10 -42.86 3.15
N SER A 20 -0.02 -42.88 3.86
CA SER A 20 -1.22 -43.61 3.47
C SER A 20 -2.45 -42.80 3.86
N ASP A 21 -3.38 -42.73 2.91
CA ASP A 21 -4.76 -42.22 3.00
C ASP A 21 -4.96 -40.72 2.75
N ALA A 22 -4.82 -40.35 1.47
CA ALA A 22 -5.51 -39.20 0.88
C ALA A 22 -6.86 -39.64 0.27
N PRO A 23 -7.96 -38.90 0.45
CA PRO A 23 -9.18 -39.09 -0.34
C PRO A 23 -9.02 -38.53 -1.77
N PRO A 24 -9.76 -39.02 -2.77
CA PRO A 24 -9.38 -38.92 -4.18
C PRO A 24 -9.69 -37.57 -4.84
N GLY A 25 -8.65 -37.01 -5.45
CA GLY A 25 -8.56 -36.44 -6.81
C GLY A 25 -9.71 -35.61 -7.39
N LEU A 26 -9.48 -34.30 -7.52
CA LEU A 26 -9.99 -33.51 -8.65
C LEU A 26 -8.87 -33.43 -9.72
N GLN A 27 -9.01 -34.21 -10.79
CA GLN A 27 -8.11 -34.19 -11.94
C GLN A 27 -8.36 -32.94 -12.81
N LEU A 28 -7.32 -32.13 -13.02
CA LEU A 28 -7.26 -31.14 -14.11
C LEU A 28 -6.56 -31.79 -15.31
N LEU A 29 -7.31 -32.06 -16.37
CA LEU A 29 -6.79 -32.46 -17.69
C LEU A 29 -6.47 -31.21 -18.56
N PRO A 30 -5.59 -31.34 -19.57
CA PRO A 30 -4.97 -30.21 -20.26
C PRO A 30 -5.80 -29.62 -21.42
N LYS A 31 -5.66 -28.29 -21.54
CA LYS A 31 -5.80 -27.40 -22.71
C LYS A 31 -6.43 -28.00 -23.99
N GLY A 32 -7.72 -27.72 -24.19
CA GLY A 32 -8.36 -27.71 -25.50
C GLY A 32 -8.27 -26.32 -26.14
N ARG A 33 -7.72 -26.25 -27.37
CA ARG A 33 -7.70 -25.05 -28.22
C ARG A 33 -9.14 -24.64 -28.57
N GLY A 34 -9.54 -23.44 -28.14
CA GLY A 34 -10.79 -22.78 -28.58
C GLY A 34 -10.47 -21.38 -29.07
N ARG A 35 -10.80 -21.11 -30.34
CA ARG A 35 -10.60 -19.82 -31.03
C ARG A 35 -11.39 -18.70 -30.35
N LEU A 36 -10.73 -17.57 -30.11
CA LEU A 36 -11.37 -16.29 -29.81
C LEU A 36 -11.93 -15.67 -31.11
N PRO A 37 -13.20 -15.25 -31.18
CA PRO A 37 -13.63 -14.28 -32.17
C PRO A 37 -13.36 -12.87 -31.64
N GLY A 38 -12.56 -12.11 -32.40
CA GLY A 38 -12.31 -10.69 -32.14
C GLY A 38 -13.57 -9.85 -32.43
N ILE A 39 -13.83 -8.89 -31.55
CA ILE A 39 -14.83 -7.84 -31.78
C ILE A 39 -14.20 -6.50 -31.39
N PHE A 40 -13.53 -5.88 -32.37
CA PHE A 40 -13.38 -4.42 -32.46
C PHE A 40 -14.44 -3.94 -33.46
N PRO A 41 -15.33 -3.00 -33.12
CA PRO A 41 -16.08 -2.28 -34.13
C PRO A 41 -15.27 -1.08 -34.61
N ASN A 42 -14.58 -1.26 -35.74
CA ASN A 42 -14.12 -0.14 -36.58
C ASN A 42 -15.34 0.56 -37.18
N ARG A 43 -15.52 1.85 -36.90
CA ARG A 43 -16.29 2.77 -37.75
C ARG A 43 -15.31 3.51 -38.65
N ALA A 44 -15.25 3.14 -39.93
CA ALA A 44 -14.72 3.98 -40.98
C ALA A 44 -15.77 4.10 -42.08
N ALA A 45 -16.24 5.33 -42.29
CA ALA A 45 -17.24 5.68 -43.28
C ALA A 45 -16.62 5.66 -44.69
N SER A 46 -17.42 5.12 -45.61
CA SER A 46 -17.20 5.05 -47.05
C SER A 46 -17.38 6.42 -47.70
N LEU A 47 -16.41 6.85 -48.52
CA LEU A 47 -16.62 7.78 -49.62
C LEU A 47 -15.85 7.26 -50.85
N LYS A 48 -16.59 6.82 -51.85
CA LYS A 48 -16.13 6.52 -53.22
C LYS A 48 -16.11 7.80 -54.04
N GLY A 49 -15.08 7.96 -54.86
CA GLY A 49 -15.02 8.90 -55.98
C GLY A 49 -13.84 8.54 -56.91
N PRO A 50 -14.03 8.39 -58.24
CA PRO A 50 -13.10 7.61 -59.08
C PRO A 50 -12.19 8.46 -59.99
N GLY A 51 -11.10 7.84 -60.47
CA GLY A 51 -10.56 8.08 -61.80
C GLY A 51 -9.11 8.59 -61.88
N GLY A 52 -8.27 7.89 -62.65
CA GLY A 52 -7.03 8.46 -63.19
C GLY A 52 -5.86 7.51 -63.39
N ARG A 53 -5.75 6.97 -64.60
CA ARG A 53 -4.70 6.11 -65.19
C ARG A 53 -3.25 6.61 -64.99
N GLY A 54 -2.27 5.70 -64.97
CA GLY A 54 -0.86 6.02 -65.26
C GLY A 54 0.09 4.84 -65.08
N ALA A 55 0.91 4.54 -66.09
CA ALA A 55 1.66 3.30 -66.28
C ALA A 55 3.03 3.21 -65.57
N ALA A 56 3.57 2.00 -65.61
CA ALA A 56 4.77 1.48 -64.94
C ALA A 56 6.14 1.81 -65.59
N ARG A 57 7.20 1.47 -64.82
CA ARG A 57 8.66 1.27 -65.10
C ARG A 57 9.51 2.29 -64.32
N GLY A 58 10.58 1.97 -63.59
CA GLY A 58 11.28 0.74 -63.22
C GLY A 58 12.67 1.09 -62.61
N ARG A 59 13.22 0.23 -61.73
CA ARG A 59 14.62 0.21 -61.17
C ARG A 59 15.01 1.42 -60.29
N GLU A 60 15.88 1.39 -59.28
CA GLU A 60 16.77 0.44 -58.60
C GLU A 60 17.17 1.13 -57.27
N SER A 61 17.53 0.34 -56.25
CA SER A 61 18.41 0.67 -55.11
C SER A 61 18.32 2.04 -54.42
N ASP A 62 17.80 2.07 -53.18
CA ASP A 62 18.44 2.79 -52.07
C ASP A 62 17.84 2.40 -50.71
N ALA A 63 18.72 2.20 -49.72
CA ALA A 63 18.39 1.87 -48.34
C ALA A 63 17.47 2.93 -47.69
N PRO A 64 16.59 2.58 -46.73
CA PRO A 64 15.76 3.58 -46.08
C PRO A 64 16.62 4.46 -45.16
N LYS A 65 16.97 5.65 -45.67
CA LYS A 65 17.41 6.79 -44.87
C LYS A 65 16.32 7.08 -43.84
N ARG A 66 16.72 7.17 -42.56
CA ARG A 66 15.85 7.68 -41.48
C ARG A 66 15.26 9.03 -41.92
N PRO A 67 13.95 9.27 -41.80
CA PRO A 67 13.40 10.58 -42.09
C PRO A 67 14.00 11.61 -41.12
N PRO A 68 14.26 12.84 -41.59
CA PRO A 68 14.77 13.89 -40.71
C PRO A 68 13.74 14.16 -39.62
N LEU A 69 14.22 14.29 -38.39
CA LEU A 69 13.46 14.82 -37.27
C LEU A 69 12.93 16.20 -37.68
N ILE A 70 11.67 16.25 -38.10
CA ILE A 70 10.94 17.50 -38.17
C ILE A 70 10.81 17.95 -36.73
N GLY A 71 11.72 18.83 -36.32
CA GLY A 71 11.57 19.67 -35.14
C GLY A 71 10.39 20.60 -35.37
N SER A 72 9.17 20.10 -35.19
CA SER A 72 8.07 20.96 -34.81
C SER A 72 8.24 21.21 -33.31
N SER A 73 8.74 22.41 -33.02
CA SER A 73 8.48 23.07 -31.74
C SER A 73 6.97 23.09 -31.51
N LEU A 74 6.44 22.02 -30.91
CA LEU A 74 5.16 22.03 -30.24
C LEU A 74 5.39 22.80 -28.94
N THR A 75 5.40 24.13 -29.04
CA THR A 75 5.21 25.00 -27.88
C THR A 75 3.93 24.54 -27.20
N CYS A 76 4.04 23.85 -26.05
CA CYS A 76 2.89 23.37 -25.32
C CYS A 76 2.07 24.59 -24.89
N PRO A 77 0.82 24.77 -25.36
CA PRO A 77 -0.06 25.76 -24.78
C PRO A 77 -0.26 25.34 -23.33
N SER A 78 0.02 26.22 -22.38
CA SER A 78 -0.08 26.03 -20.92
C SER A 78 -1.46 25.58 -20.40
N ARG A 79 -2.41 25.23 -21.29
CA ARG A 79 -3.81 24.90 -21.05
C ARG A 79 -4.18 23.41 -21.30
N ARG A 80 -3.22 22.51 -21.55
CA ARG A 80 -3.52 21.09 -21.85
C ARG A 80 -3.26 20.07 -20.74
N LYS A 81 -2.92 20.51 -19.52
CA LYS A 81 -2.86 19.65 -18.33
C LYS A 81 -3.75 20.26 -17.26
N ASN A 82 -4.69 19.48 -16.72
CA ASN A 82 -5.49 19.85 -15.56
C ASN A 82 -4.83 19.21 -14.33
N PRO A 83 -3.86 19.88 -13.66
CA PRO A 83 -3.24 19.33 -12.47
C PRO A 83 -4.31 19.07 -11.41
N LEU A 84 -4.19 17.96 -10.70
CA LEU A 84 -5.11 17.59 -9.63
C LEU A 84 -4.48 17.94 -8.28
N HIS A 85 -5.25 18.60 -7.44
CA HIS A 85 -4.88 18.84 -6.04
C HIS A 85 -5.94 18.21 -5.14
N PHE A 86 -5.55 17.14 -4.44
CA PHE A 86 -6.40 16.49 -3.46
C PHE A 86 -6.25 17.17 -2.09
N HIS A 87 -7.38 17.59 -1.52
CA HIS A 87 -7.48 18.05 -0.15
C HIS A 87 -8.11 16.92 0.66
N LEU A 88 -7.37 16.37 1.62
CA LEU A 88 -7.74 15.16 2.35
C LEU A 88 -7.90 15.49 3.83
N VAL A 89 -9.11 15.24 4.37
CA VAL A 89 -9.36 15.30 5.81
C VAL A 89 -9.10 13.90 6.37
N THR A 90 -8.12 13.78 7.26
CA THR A 90 -7.60 12.49 7.70
C THR A 90 -7.31 12.50 9.19
N ASP A 91 -7.45 11.35 9.85
CA ASP A 91 -6.77 11.13 11.12
C ASP A 91 -5.25 10.93 10.91
N THR A 92 -4.49 10.80 12.01
CA THR A 92 -3.05 10.61 11.97
C THR A 92 -2.62 9.34 11.24
N MET A 93 -3.39 8.24 11.36
CA MET A 93 -3.04 6.96 10.75
C MET A 93 -3.21 7.03 9.22
N ALA A 94 -4.37 7.47 8.75
CA ALA A 94 -4.65 7.64 7.34
C ALA A 94 -3.68 8.66 6.70
N ARG A 95 -3.33 9.74 7.41
CA ARG A 95 -2.31 10.69 6.96
C ARG A 95 -0.98 10.00 6.68
N ASN A 96 -0.45 9.24 7.65
CA ASN A 96 0.83 8.54 7.49
C ASN A 96 0.82 7.57 6.30
N ILE A 97 -0.28 6.82 6.14
CA ILE A 97 -0.46 5.87 5.03
C ILE A 97 -0.48 6.60 3.69
N LEU A 98 -1.30 7.64 3.57
CA LEU A 98 -1.51 8.37 2.32
C LEU A 98 -0.31 9.24 1.95
N GLU A 99 0.35 9.88 2.92
CA GLU A 99 1.61 10.60 2.68
C GLU A 99 2.67 9.65 2.10
N MET A 100 2.86 8.47 2.70
CA MET A 100 3.80 7.50 2.16
C MET A 100 3.40 7.03 0.76
N LEU A 101 2.12 6.72 0.55
CA LEU A 101 1.62 6.28 -0.74
C LEU A 101 1.84 7.33 -1.82
N PHE A 102 1.37 8.57 -1.63
CA PHE A 102 1.52 9.63 -2.64
C PHE A 102 2.98 10.02 -2.87
N HIS A 103 3.78 10.09 -1.80
CA HIS A 103 5.21 10.41 -1.91
C HIS A 103 5.96 9.37 -2.74
N THR A 104 5.74 8.08 -2.46
CA THR A 104 6.41 7.01 -3.22
C THR A 104 5.76 6.74 -4.57
N TRP A 105 4.47 7.02 -4.75
CA TRP A 105 3.81 6.85 -6.04
C TRP A 105 4.31 7.88 -7.06
N MET A 106 4.63 9.11 -6.66
CA MET A 106 5.26 10.11 -7.53
C MET A 106 4.47 10.37 -8.82
N VAL A 107 3.13 10.47 -8.72
CA VAL A 107 2.27 10.76 -9.87
C VAL A 107 2.50 12.21 -10.34
N PRO A 108 2.89 12.45 -11.61
CA PRO A 108 3.10 13.79 -12.13
C PRO A 108 1.85 14.66 -12.05
N ALA A 109 2.03 15.96 -11.80
CA ALA A 109 0.94 16.96 -11.73
C ALA A 109 -0.18 16.63 -10.72
N VAL A 110 0.10 15.79 -9.72
CA VAL A 110 -0.77 15.57 -8.55
C VAL A 110 -0.15 16.20 -7.31
N ARG A 111 -0.96 16.96 -6.57
CA ARG A 111 -0.61 17.52 -5.26
C ARG A 111 -1.58 17.03 -4.21
N VAL A 112 -1.11 16.94 -2.97
CA VAL A 112 -1.92 16.54 -1.81
C VAL A 112 -1.73 17.52 -0.67
N SER A 113 -2.81 17.81 0.05
CA SER A 113 -2.77 18.57 1.30
C SER A 113 -3.67 17.90 2.33
N PHE A 114 -3.15 17.75 3.54
CA PHE A 114 -3.81 17.05 4.65
C PHE A 114 -4.36 18.03 5.67
N TYR A 115 -5.53 17.73 6.20
CA TYR A 115 -6.21 18.47 7.26
C TYR A 115 -6.55 17.50 8.38
N ASP A 116 -6.13 17.80 9.61
CA ASP A 116 -6.32 16.90 10.74
C ASP A 116 -7.80 16.86 11.14
N ALA A 117 -8.40 15.68 11.05
CA ALA A 117 -9.77 15.47 11.45
C ALA A 117 -9.99 15.77 12.94
N GLU A 118 -9.01 15.50 13.81
CA GLU A 118 -9.11 15.76 15.26
C GLU A 118 -9.30 17.25 15.58
N GLU A 119 -8.66 18.13 14.82
CA GLU A 119 -8.83 19.59 14.96
C GLU A 119 -10.22 20.07 14.53
N LEU A 120 -10.88 19.33 13.64
CA LEU A 120 -12.20 19.67 13.11
C LEU A 120 -13.35 19.09 13.95
N LYS A 121 -13.10 17.98 14.67
CA LYS A 121 -14.13 17.29 15.49
C LYS A 121 -14.93 18.22 16.40
N PRO A 122 -14.33 19.14 17.17
CA PRO A 122 -15.07 20.00 18.10
C PRO A 122 -16.12 20.89 17.42
N GLN A 123 -15.96 21.17 16.13
CA GLN A 123 -16.89 22.05 15.39
C GLN A 123 -18.23 21.36 15.08
N VAL A 124 -18.27 20.03 15.05
CA VAL A 124 -19.43 19.22 14.64
C VAL A 124 -19.87 18.19 15.68
N SER A 125 -19.06 17.91 16.71
CA SER A 125 -19.33 16.88 17.73
C SER A 125 -20.58 17.12 18.58
N TRP A 126 -21.06 18.35 18.63
CA TRP A 126 -22.29 18.71 19.33
C TRP A 126 -23.57 18.25 18.60
N ILE A 127 -23.47 17.81 17.34
CA ILE A 127 -24.61 17.36 16.52
C ILE A 127 -24.85 15.87 16.75
N PRO A 128 -25.98 15.46 17.34
CA PRO A 128 -26.32 14.04 17.45
C PRO A 128 -26.48 13.42 16.06
N ASN A 129 -25.86 12.25 15.84
CA ASN A 129 -25.82 11.58 14.55
C ASN A 129 -25.96 10.05 14.70
N LYS A 130 -26.78 9.45 13.84
CA LYS A 130 -26.99 7.99 13.77
C LYS A 130 -26.36 7.33 12.55
N HIS A 131 -25.71 8.11 11.68
CA HIS A 131 -25.08 7.60 10.47
C HIS A 131 -23.89 6.67 10.79
N TYR A 132 -23.71 5.62 9.99
CA TYR A 132 -22.68 4.59 10.23
C TYR A 132 -21.25 5.14 10.15
N SER A 133 -21.01 6.20 9.37
CA SER A 133 -19.71 6.89 9.31
C SER A 133 -19.42 7.75 10.55
N GLY A 134 -20.34 7.81 11.52
CA GLY A 134 -20.20 8.57 12.75
C GLY A 134 -19.92 10.05 12.50
N LEU A 135 -19.07 10.63 13.35
CA LEU A 135 -18.74 12.06 13.32
C LEU A 135 -18.10 12.51 12.00
N TYR A 136 -17.33 11.64 11.33
CA TYR A 136 -16.64 11.97 10.09
C TYR A 136 -17.59 12.30 8.93
N GLY A 137 -18.81 11.75 8.96
CA GLY A 137 -19.86 12.09 8.00
C GLY A 137 -20.32 13.56 8.08
N LEU A 138 -19.99 14.30 9.14
CA LEU A 138 -20.35 15.70 9.31
C LEU A 138 -19.26 16.68 8.83
N MET A 139 -18.05 16.20 8.51
CA MET A 139 -16.88 17.06 8.25
C MET A 139 -17.02 17.93 7.00
N LYS A 140 -17.88 17.55 6.06
CA LYS A 140 -18.17 18.34 4.86
C LYS A 140 -18.74 19.73 5.18
N LEU A 141 -19.40 19.89 6.34
CA LEU A 141 -19.98 21.17 6.78
C LEU A 141 -18.93 22.24 7.06
N VAL A 142 -17.73 21.84 7.51
CA VAL A 142 -16.68 22.78 7.93
C VAL A 142 -15.66 23.08 6.83
N LEU A 143 -15.69 22.36 5.71
CA LEU A 143 -14.75 22.52 4.60
C LEU A 143 -14.60 23.98 4.11
N PRO A 144 -15.65 24.82 4.02
CA PRO A 144 -15.48 26.21 3.61
C PRO A 144 -14.58 27.02 4.54
N ALA A 145 -14.56 26.72 5.85
CA ALA A 145 -13.67 27.36 6.82
C ALA A 145 -12.28 26.69 6.85
N THR A 146 -12.21 25.38 6.64
CA THR A 146 -10.98 24.58 6.70
C THR A 146 -10.07 24.76 5.48
N LEU A 147 -10.64 24.79 4.27
CA LEU A 147 -9.87 24.87 3.03
C LEU A 147 -9.25 26.27 2.81
N PRO A 148 -8.18 26.40 2.00
CA PRO A 148 -7.45 27.65 1.86
C PRO A 148 -8.36 28.83 1.51
N PRO A 149 -8.15 30.02 2.10
CA PRO A 149 -9.07 31.16 1.95
C PRO A 149 -9.14 31.69 0.51
N ASP A 150 -8.07 31.52 -0.26
CA ASP A 150 -7.95 31.89 -1.67
C ASP A 150 -8.51 30.81 -2.63
N LEU A 151 -8.79 29.61 -2.14
CA LEU A 151 -9.41 28.56 -2.95
C LEU A 151 -10.87 28.92 -3.25
N ALA A 152 -11.16 29.24 -4.51
CA ALA A 152 -12.49 29.70 -4.93
C ALA A 152 -13.49 28.57 -5.19
N ARG A 153 -13.01 27.40 -5.65
CA ARG A 153 -13.87 26.29 -6.13
C ARG A 153 -13.27 24.95 -5.74
N VAL A 154 -14.12 24.01 -5.35
CA VAL A 154 -13.71 22.63 -5.05
C VAL A 154 -14.82 21.65 -5.40
N ILE A 155 -14.46 20.45 -5.84
CA ILE A 155 -15.37 19.30 -5.92
C ILE A 155 -15.11 18.43 -4.68
N VAL A 156 -16.14 18.24 -3.87
CA VAL A 156 -16.10 17.36 -2.69
C VAL A 156 -16.67 16.00 -3.09
N LEU A 157 -15.96 14.93 -2.74
CA LEU A 157 -16.27 13.56 -3.13
C LEU A 157 -16.30 12.67 -1.88
N ASP A 158 -17.27 11.76 -1.82
CA ASP A 158 -17.14 10.60 -0.95
C ASP A 158 -16.04 9.66 -1.47
N THR A 159 -15.42 8.89 -0.58
CA THR A 159 -14.32 7.99 -0.92
C THR A 159 -14.78 6.69 -1.58
N ASP A 160 -16.09 6.47 -1.68
CA ASP A 160 -16.74 5.31 -2.28
C ASP A 160 -17.40 5.64 -3.63
N VAL A 161 -16.85 6.61 -4.36
CA VAL A 161 -17.22 6.93 -5.74
C VAL A 161 -16.24 6.32 -6.76
N THR A 162 -16.73 6.03 -7.96
CA THR A 162 -15.96 5.54 -9.10
C THR A 162 -16.22 6.42 -10.30
N PHE A 163 -15.18 7.04 -10.85
CA PHE A 163 -15.26 7.84 -12.07
C PHE A 163 -15.14 6.95 -13.31
N ALA A 164 -16.10 7.07 -14.21
CA ALA A 164 -16.11 6.41 -15.52
C ALA A 164 -15.83 7.40 -16.68
N SER A 165 -15.64 8.69 -16.37
CA SER A 165 -15.38 9.77 -17.34
C SER A 165 -14.35 10.76 -16.81
N ASP A 166 -13.91 11.67 -17.68
CA ASP A 166 -13.00 12.76 -17.31
C ASP A 166 -13.65 13.72 -16.30
N ILE A 167 -13.00 13.90 -15.14
CA ILE A 167 -13.43 14.82 -14.09
C ILE A 167 -13.44 16.28 -14.56
N ALA A 168 -12.71 16.63 -15.62
CA ALA A 168 -12.73 17.97 -16.21
C ALA A 168 -14.13 18.37 -16.72
N GLU A 169 -14.93 17.41 -17.19
CA GLU A 169 -16.32 17.66 -17.59
C GLU A 169 -17.19 18.06 -16.38
N LEU A 170 -16.94 17.47 -15.20
CA LEU A 170 -17.61 17.86 -13.97
C LEU A 170 -17.21 19.28 -13.54
N TRP A 171 -15.92 19.61 -13.64
CA TRP A 171 -15.41 20.96 -13.39
C TRP A 171 -16.05 22.01 -14.31
N ALA A 172 -16.33 21.66 -15.57
CA ALA A 172 -16.98 22.56 -16.50
C ALA A 172 -18.40 22.96 -16.07
N LEU A 173 -19.07 22.16 -15.22
CA LEU A 173 -20.42 22.47 -14.75
C LEU A 173 -20.49 23.71 -13.85
N PHE A 174 -19.37 24.15 -13.25
CA PHE A 174 -19.33 25.44 -12.53
C PHE A 174 -19.71 26.62 -13.41
N ALA A 175 -19.52 26.55 -14.73
CA ALA A 175 -19.89 27.61 -15.67
C ALA A 175 -21.41 27.80 -15.79
N HIS A 176 -22.22 26.80 -15.39
CA HIS A 176 -23.68 26.87 -15.42
C HIS A 176 -24.28 27.47 -14.13
N PHE A 177 -23.46 27.80 -13.14
CA PHE A 177 -23.96 28.40 -11.90
C PHE A 177 -24.32 29.87 -12.14
N SER A 178 -25.53 30.26 -11.77
CA SER A 178 -25.92 31.66 -11.67
C SER A 178 -25.18 32.37 -10.52
N ASP A 179 -25.32 33.69 -10.43
CA ASP A 179 -24.70 34.49 -9.37
C ASP A 179 -25.20 34.17 -7.96
N LYS A 180 -26.36 33.51 -7.85
CA LYS A 180 -26.95 33.11 -6.56
C LYS A 180 -26.59 31.70 -6.14
N GLN A 181 -26.20 30.85 -7.09
CA GLN A 181 -25.91 29.45 -6.83
C GLN A 181 -24.47 29.27 -6.37
N VAL A 182 -24.30 28.48 -5.32
CA VAL A 182 -23.03 28.28 -4.63
C VAL A 182 -22.72 26.81 -4.37
N ILE A 183 -23.74 25.93 -4.43
CA ILE A 183 -23.62 24.49 -4.21
C ILE A 183 -24.23 23.76 -5.42
N GLY A 184 -23.51 22.84 -6.03
CA GLY A 184 -24.03 21.93 -7.06
C GLY A 184 -24.17 20.52 -6.49
N LEU A 185 -25.35 19.94 -6.62
CA LEU A 185 -25.67 18.61 -6.08
C LEU A 185 -26.57 17.84 -7.03
N VAL A 186 -26.49 16.52 -6.97
CA VAL A 186 -27.43 15.61 -7.66
C VAL A 186 -28.59 15.28 -6.74
N GLU A 187 -29.81 15.27 -7.27
CA GLU A 187 -31.01 14.85 -6.53
C GLU A 187 -30.80 13.45 -5.92
N ASN A 188 -31.25 13.25 -4.70
CA ASN A 188 -31.19 11.97 -4.03
C ASN A 188 -32.12 10.97 -4.75
N GLN A 189 -31.57 9.83 -5.15
CA GLN A 189 -32.25 8.83 -5.98
C GLN A 189 -33.03 7.84 -5.11
N SER A 190 -33.67 8.32 -4.05
CA SER A 190 -34.54 7.52 -3.17
C SER A 190 -35.69 8.37 -2.63
N ASP A 191 -36.71 7.74 -2.05
CA ASP A 191 -37.84 8.43 -1.42
C ASP A 191 -37.55 8.84 0.04
N TRP A 192 -36.27 8.84 0.46
CA TRP A 192 -35.87 9.09 1.85
C TRP A 192 -36.48 10.36 2.45
N TYR A 193 -36.35 11.49 1.77
CA TYR A 193 -36.83 12.77 2.26
C TYR A 193 -38.34 13.00 2.03
N LEU A 194 -39.01 12.12 1.28
CA LEU A 194 -40.47 12.18 1.11
C LEU A 194 -41.23 11.61 2.31
N GLY A 195 -40.56 10.90 3.22
CA GLY A 195 -41.19 10.32 4.42
C GLY A 195 -41.94 9.02 4.17
N ASN A 196 -41.89 8.47 2.95
CA ASN A 196 -42.76 7.38 2.51
C ASN A 196 -42.14 5.97 2.62
N LEU A 197 -40.90 5.84 3.11
CA LEU A 197 -40.19 4.56 3.15
C LEU A 197 -40.74 3.58 4.20
N TRP A 198 -41.13 4.04 5.39
CA TRP A 198 -41.71 3.21 6.45
C TRP A 198 -42.62 4.01 7.38
N ARG A 199 -43.48 3.30 8.12
CA ARG A 199 -44.37 3.91 9.12
C ARG A 199 -43.52 4.64 10.18
N ASN A 200 -43.90 5.88 10.49
CA ASN A 200 -43.23 6.78 11.43
C ASN A 200 -41.85 7.32 10.99
N HIS A 201 -41.44 7.15 9.73
CA HIS A 201 -40.27 7.86 9.21
C HIS A 201 -40.52 9.37 9.24
N ARG A 202 -39.66 10.11 9.94
CA ARG A 202 -39.67 11.58 9.95
C ARG A 202 -38.33 12.07 9.41
N PRO A 203 -38.21 12.35 8.10
CA PRO A 203 -36.97 12.81 7.54
C PRO A 203 -36.67 14.25 7.98
N TRP A 204 -35.39 14.62 7.92
CA TRP A 204 -35.01 16.02 7.99
C TRP A 204 -35.63 16.83 6.84
N PRO A 205 -35.80 18.15 6.98
CA PRO A 205 -36.40 18.95 5.93
C PRO A 205 -35.55 18.93 4.65
N ALA A 206 -36.20 18.74 3.49
CA ALA A 206 -35.55 18.86 2.18
C ALA A 206 -36.52 19.45 1.13
N LEU A 207 -35.98 19.81 -0.04
CA LEU A 207 -36.77 20.09 -1.25
C LEU A 207 -37.02 18.79 -2.02
N GLY A 208 -38.28 18.43 -2.24
CA GLY A 208 -38.63 17.22 -2.98
C GLY A 208 -37.97 15.97 -2.40
N ARG A 209 -37.22 15.23 -3.22
CA ARG A 209 -36.46 14.03 -2.81
C ARG A 209 -35.16 14.34 -2.08
N GLY A 210 -34.82 15.62 -1.91
CA GLY A 210 -33.55 16.07 -1.38
C GLY A 210 -32.39 15.82 -2.35
N PHE A 211 -31.18 16.07 -1.88
CA PHE A 211 -29.93 15.94 -2.63
C PHE A 211 -28.96 15.01 -1.92
N ASN A 212 -28.13 14.29 -2.68
CA ASN A 212 -27.09 13.44 -2.13
C ASN A 212 -25.74 14.18 -2.07
N THR A 213 -25.05 14.12 -0.93
CA THR A 213 -23.79 14.84 -0.67
C THR A 213 -22.53 14.06 -1.05
N GLY A 214 -22.63 12.97 -1.82
CA GLY A 214 -21.45 12.22 -2.25
C GLY A 214 -20.64 12.84 -3.37
N VAL A 215 -21.25 13.76 -4.13
CA VAL A 215 -20.57 14.59 -5.13
C VAL A 215 -21.12 16.00 -5.00
N ILE A 216 -20.27 16.95 -4.56
CA ILE A 216 -20.67 18.33 -4.32
C ILE A 216 -19.75 19.29 -5.07
N LEU A 217 -20.32 20.22 -5.83
CA LEU A 217 -19.58 21.35 -6.41
C LEU A 217 -19.74 22.55 -5.48
N LEU A 218 -18.65 23.04 -4.87
CA LEU A 218 -18.69 24.18 -3.98
C LEU A 218 -18.01 25.41 -4.60
N ARG A 219 -18.75 26.52 -4.69
CA ARG A 219 -18.21 27.88 -4.90
C ARG A 219 -17.79 28.47 -3.56
N LEU A 220 -16.64 28.06 -3.05
CA LEU A 220 -16.14 28.44 -1.72
C LEU A 220 -16.09 29.95 -1.52
N ASP A 221 -15.66 30.70 -2.53
CA ASP A 221 -15.62 32.17 -2.53
C ASP A 221 -16.98 32.78 -2.17
N ARG A 222 -18.04 32.35 -2.87
CA ARG A 222 -19.40 32.85 -2.66
C ARG A 222 -20.08 32.23 -1.44
N LEU A 223 -19.80 30.96 -1.14
CA LEU A 223 -20.38 30.23 -0.02
C LEU A 223 -19.90 30.80 1.32
N ARG A 224 -18.63 31.21 1.43
CA ARG A 224 -18.09 31.94 2.58
C ARG A 224 -18.79 33.30 2.74
N GLN A 225 -18.93 34.06 1.66
CA GLN A 225 -19.61 35.37 1.67
C GLN A 225 -21.09 35.26 2.07
N ALA A 226 -21.76 34.16 1.71
CA ALA A 226 -23.13 33.87 2.10
C ALA A 226 -23.28 33.49 3.58
N GLY A 227 -22.19 33.40 4.35
CA GLY A 227 -22.23 33.08 5.78
C GLY A 227 -22.56 31.61 6.07
N TRP A 228 -22.06 30.68 5.25
CA TRP A 228 -22.36 29.24 5.35
C TRP A 228 -22.24 28.69 6.78
N GLU A 229 -21.17 29.03 7.49
CA GLU A 229 -20.94 28.53 8.86
C GLU A 229 -22.09 28.87 9.80
N GLN A 230 -22.54 30.13 9.78
CA GLN A 230 -23.65 30.59 10.59
C GLN A 230 -24.96 29.92 10.13
N MET A 231 -25.17 29.81 8.82
CA MET A 231 -26.37 29.25 8.22
C MET A 231 -26.60 27.81 8.66
N TRP A 232 -25.61 26.93 8.46
CA TRP A 232 -25.79 25.51 8.80
C TRP A 232 -25.89 25.29 10.31
N LYS A 233 -25.15 26.05 11.13
CA LYS A 233 -25.24 25.95 12.60
C LYS A 233 -26.64 26.30 13.09
N LEU A 234 -27.18 27.43 12.65
CA LEU A 234 -28.52 27.87 13.02
C LEU A 234 -29.61 26.88 12.59
N THR A 235 -29.54 26.41 11.33
CA THR A 235 -30.49 25.39 10.84
C THR A 235 -30.39 24.11 11.66
N ALA A 236 -29.18 23.59 11.89
CA ALA A 236 -29.00 22.36 12.67
C ALA A 236 -29.52 22.49 14.10
N THR A 237 -29.18 23.58 14.81
CA THR A 237 -29.70 23.84 16.17
C THR A 237 -31.22 23.88 16.18
N ARG A 238 -31.84 24.55 15.20
CA ARG A 238 -33.30 24.68 15.13
C ARG A 238 -33.98 23.33 14.88
N GLU A 239 -33.52 22.56 13.91
CA GLU A 239 -34.11 21.26 13.59
C GLU A 239 -33.95 20.25 14.75
N LEU A 240 -32.82 20.30 15.46
CA LEU A 240 -32.56 19.46 16.65
C LEU A 240 -33.48 19.75 17.84
N LEU A 241 -34.25 20.84 17.83
CA LEU A 241 -35.32 21.06 18.82
C LEU A 241 -36.49 20.09 18.63
N THR A 242 -36.67 19.55 17.42
CA THR A 242 -37.81 18.67 17.06
C THR A 242 -37.38 17.29 16.61
N LEU A 243 -36.17 17.14 16.07
CA LEU A 243 -35.59 15.90 15.60
C LEU A 243 -34.46 15.47 16.54
N PRO A 244 -34.40 14.19 16.96
CA PRO A 244 -33.44 13.76 17.98
C PRO A 244 -31.99 13.70 17.48
N ALA A 245 -31.78 13.51 16.17
CA ALA A 245 -30.46 13.36 15.56
C ALA A 245 -30.54 13.47 14.03
N THR A 246 -29.41 13.74 13.40
CA THR A 246 -29.21 13.46 11.97
C THR A 246 -29.19 11.95 11.71
N SER A 247 -29.72 11.54 10.56
CA SER A 247 -29.72 10.14 10.11
C SER A 247 -28.76 9.92 8.94
N LEU A 248 -28.63 10.92 8.07
CA LEU A 248 -27.71 10.94 6.93
C LEU A 248 -26.61 11.99 7.10
N ALA A 249 -26.17 12.22 8.34
CA ALA A 249 -25.08 13.12 8.72
C ALA A 249 -25.20 14.52 8.08
N ASP A 250 -24.18 14.98 7.36
CA ASP A 250 -24.15 16.30 6.71
C ASP A 250 -25.27 16.49 5.69
N GLN A 251 -25.67 15.41 5.00
CA GLN A 251 -26.69 15.44 3.96
C GLN A 251 -28.01 16.00 4.48
N ASP A 252 -28.39 15.67 5.71
CA ASP A 252 -29.61 16.17 6.34
C ASP A 252 -29.54 17.68 6.58
N ILE A 253 -28.38 18.19 7.00
CA ILE A 253 -28.18 19.61 7.28
C ILE A 253 -28.07 20.41 5.97
N PHE A 254 -27.35 19.91 4.97
CA PHE A 254 -27.31 20.51 3.63
C PHE A 254 -28.72 20.63 3.05
N ASN A 255 -29.53 19.57 3.13
CA ASN A 255 -30.90 19.59 2.62
C ASN A 255 -31.81 20.56 3.40
N ALA A 256 -31.67 20.64 4.72
CA ALA A 256 -32.45 21.56 5.54
C ALA A 256 -32.13 23.02 5.19
N VAL A 257 -30.83 23.35 5.05
CA VAL A 257 -30.39 24.68 4.62
C VAL A 257 -30.91 25.02 3.22
N ILE A 258 -30.82 24.08 2.27
CA ILE A 258 -31.30 24.26 0.90
C ILE A 258 -32.83 24.45 0.87
N LYS A 259 -33.58 23.80 1.77
CA LYS A 259 -35.03 24.00 1.88
C LYS A 259 -35.39 25.44 2.26
N GLU A 260 -34.61 26.05 3.16
CA GLU A 260 -34.77 27.46 3.54
C GLU A 260 -34.27 28.42 2.45
N HIS A 261 -33.22 28.02 1.75
CA HIS A 261 -32.52 28.84 0.77
C HIS A 261 -32.39 28.14 -0.60
N PRO A 262 -33.51 27.87 -1.31
CA PRO A 262 -33.53 27.07 -2.53
C PRO A 262 -32.71 27.68 -3.68
N ARG A 263 -32.42 28.98 -3.63
CA ARG A 263 -31.61 29.68 -4.66
C ARG A 263 -30.12 29.34 -4.61
N LEU A 264 -29.64 28.71 -3.53
CA LEU A 264 -28.23 28.37 -3.36
C LEU A 264 -27.80 27.15 -4.18
N VAL A 265 -28.74 26.28 -4.56
CA VAL A 265 -28.42 25.00 -5.20
C VAL A 265 -28.54 25.07 -6.73
N GLN A 266 -27.57 24.49 -7.43
CA GLN A 266 -27.62 24.12 -8.84
C GLN A 266 -27.84 22.61 -8.93
N PRO A 267 -29.03 22.13 -9.33
CA PRO A 267 -29.22 20.71 -9.60
C PRO A 267 -28.30 20.25 -10.73
N LEU A 268 -27.58 19.16 -10.48
CA LEU A 268 -26.68 18.52 -11.45
C LEU A 268 -27.35 17.32 -12.11
N PRO A 269 -26.97 16.97 -13.36
CA PRO A 269 -27.47 15.77 -14.01
C PRO A 269 -27.18 14.51 -13.20
N CYS A 270 -28.14 13.58 -13.18
CA CYS A 270 -28.10 12.40 -12.32
C CYS A 270 -26.87 11.49 -12.55
N VAL A 271 -26.30 11.49 -13.77
CA VAL A 271 -25.15 10.66 -14.16
C VAL A 271 -23.87 11.01 -13.40
N TRP A 272 -23.80 12.21 -12.82
CA TRP A 272 -22.66 12.68 -12.02
C TRP A 272 -22.68 12.20 -10.56
N ASN A 273 -23.70 11.44 -10.16
CA ASN A 273 -23.77 10.77 -8.85
C ASN A 273 -24.85 9.67 -8.89
N VAL A 274 -24.55 8.57 -9.58
CA VAL A 274 -25.42 7.39 -9.69
C VAL A 274 -25.35 6.59 -8.39
N GLN A 275 -26.40 6.66 -7.57
CA GLN A 275 -26.40 6.19 -6.19
C GLN A 275 -26.84 4.73 -6.10
N LEU A 276 -25.96 3.83 -5.66
CA LEU A 276 -26.22 2.39 -5.54
C LEU A 276 -26.59 2.00 -4.10
N SER A 277 -27.90 1.88 -3.84
CA SER A 277 -28.49 1.42 -2.57
C SER A 277 -29.66 0.45 -2.75
N ASP A 278 -30.11 -0.21 -1.66
CA ASP A 278 -31.13 -1.27 -1.71
C ASP A 278 -32.53 -0.80 -2.17
N HIS A 279 -32.78 0.51 -2.18
CA HIS A 279 -34.05 1.13 -2.60
C HIS A 279 -33.82 2.29 -3.57
N THR A 280 -32.72 2.24 -4.31
CA THR A 280 -32.37 3.29 -5.27
C THR A 280 -33.28 3.29 -6.49
N LEU A 281 -33.55 4.48 -7.01
CA LEU A 281 -34.20 4.76 -8.28
C LEU A 281 -33.19 5.10 -9.38
N ALA A 282 -31.90 4.85 -9.12
CA ALA A 282 -30.80 5.11 -10.04
C ALA A 282 -30.96 4.44 -11.41
N GLU A 283 -31.72 3.34 -11.52
CA GLU A 283 -31.99 2.69 -12.81
C GLU A 283 -32.59 3.64 -13.84
N ARG A 284 -33.46 4.57 -13.43
CA ARG A 284 -34.01 5.60 -14.32
C ARG A 284 -32.92 6.48 -14.91
N CYS A 285 -31.89 6.79 -14.12
CA CYS A 285 -30.78 7.62 -14.56
C CYS A 285 -29.94 6.94 -15.65
N TYR A 286 -29.52 5.69 -15.42
CA TYR A 286 -28.59 5.02 -16.32
C TYR A 286 -29.24 4.19 -17.43
N SER A 287 -30.55 3.94 -17.37
CA SER A 287 -31.28 3.31 -18.47
C SER A 287 -31.58 4.30 -19.61
N GLU A 288 -31.67 5.59 -19.27
CA GLU A 288 -31.97 6.67 -20.22
C GLU A 288 -30.71 7.43 -20.66
N ALA A 289 -29.61 7.31 -19.91
CA ALA A 289 -28.35 7.98 -20.23
C ALA A 289 -27.53 7.19 -21.27
N SER A 290 -26.98 7.91 -22.26
CA SER A 290 -26.01 7.36 -23.21
C SER A 290 -24.61 7.17 -22.63
N ASP A 291 -24.32 7.84 -21.49
CA ASP A 291 -22.98 7.89 -20.91
C ASP A 291 -23.03 8.03 -19.38
N LEU A 292 -22.35 7.13 -18.68
CA LEU A 292 -22.29 7.07 -17.21
C LEU A 292 -21.02 7.75 -16.72
N LYS A 293 -21.14 8.65 -15.75
CA LYS A 293 -20.03 9.51 -15.33
C LYS A 293 -19.45 9.13 -13.97
N VAL A 294 -20.29 9.07 -12.93
CA VAL A 294 -19.85 8.72 -11.56
C VAL A 294 -20.81 7.73 -10.93
N ILE A 295 -20.26 6.61 -10.46
CA ILE A 295 -20.97 5.59 -9.70
C ILE A 295 -20.66 5.76 -8.22
N HIS A 296 -21.66 5.77 -7.36
CA HIS A 296 -21.51 6.01 -5.93
C HIS A 296 -22.05 4.82 -5.13
N TRP A 297 -21.15 4.14 -4.40
CA TRP A 297 -21.45 2.94 -3.60
C TRP A 297 -21.98 3.31 -2.20
N ASN A 298 -22.99 4.17 -2.16
CA ASN A 298 -23.48 4.83 -0.94
C ASN A 298 -24.17 3.90 0.08
N SER A 299 -24.48 2.65 -0.29
CA SER A 299 -24.97 1.65 0.66
C SER A 299 -23.88 1.22 1.67
N PRO A 300 -24.23 0.95 2.94
CA PRO A 300 -23.33 0.27 3.87
C PRO A 300 -22.85 -1.09 3.36
N LYS A 301 -23.60 -1.73 2.45
CA LYS A 301 -23.22 -3.00 1.82
C LYS A 301 -22.13 -2.83 0.74
N LYS A 302 -21.82 -1.60 0.33
CA LYS A 302 -20.84 -1.27 -0.73
C LYS A 302 -21.06 -2.15 -1.96
N LEU A 303 -20.04 -2.89 -2.40
CA LEU A 303 -20.07 -3.78 -3.55
C LEU A 303 -21.07 -4.95 -3.43
N ARG A 304 -21.60 -5.22 -2.23
CA ARG A 304 -22.57 -6.29 -1.94
C ARG A 304 -24.03 -5.83 -2.04
N VAL A 305 -24.28 -4.58 -2.45
CA VAL A 305 -25.63 -4.09 -2.74
C VAL A 305 -26.31 -4.96 -3.81
N LYS A 306 -27.63 -5.10 -3.73
CA LYS A 306 -28.41 -5.83 -4.74
C LYS A 306 -29.09 -4.83 -5.67
N ASN A 307 -28.57 -4.68 -6.88
CA ASN A 307 -29.26 -3.98 -7.97
C ASN A 307 -29.14 -4.77 -9.28
N LYS A 308 -30.08 -4.55 -10.20
CA LYS A 308 -30.18 -5.29 -11.48
C LYS A 308 -28.90 -5.28 -12.31
N HIS A 309 -28.13 -4.21 -12.24
CA HIS A 309 -26.88 -4.01 -13.01
C HIS A 309 -25.63 -4.00 -12.12
N VAL A 310 -25.71 -4.53 -10.89
CA VAL A 310 -24.62 -4.46 -9.91
C VAL A 310 -23.33 -5.08 -10.42
N ASP A 311 -23.43 -6.20 -11.14
CA ASP A 311 -22.25 -6.95 -11.57
C ASP A 311 -21.44 -6.16 -12.58
N HIS A 312 -22.09 -5.37 -13.45
CA HIS A 312 -21.42 -4.46 -14.37
C HIS A 312 -20.61 -3.39 -13.61
N PHE A 313 -21.24 -2.72 -12.65
CA PHE A 313 -20.57 -1.69 -11.84
C PHE A 313 -19.44 -2.28 -10.98
N ARG A 314 -19.65 -3.46 -10.40
CA ARG A 314 -18.65 -4.15 -9.59
C ARG A 314 -17.45 -4.53 -10.45
N ASN A 315 -17.67 -5.05 -11.65
CA ASN A 315 -16.59 -5.39 -12.57
C ASN A 315 -15.78 -4.16 -12.99
N LEU A 316 -16.45 -3.02 -13.25
CA LEU A 316 -15.77 -1.76 -13.55
C LEU A 316 -14.89 -1.30 -12.37
N TYR A 317 -15.42 -1.31 -11.16
CA TYR A 317 -14.67 -0.96 -9.94
C TYR A 317 -13.46 -1.88 -9.73
N LEU A 318 -13.65 -3.19 -9.83
CA LEU A 318 -12.57 -4.17 -9.67
C LEU A 318 -11.50 -4.01 -10.76
N THR A 319 -11.89 -3.67 -11.99
CA THR A 319 -10.93 -3.41 -13.08
C THR A 319 -9.98 -2.28 -12.72
N PHE A 320 -10.48 -1.18 -12.14
CA PHE A 320 -9.62 -0.07 -11.71
C PHE A 320 -8.68 -0.44 -10.56
N LEU A 321 -9.12 -1.29 -9.64
CA LEU A 321 -8.29 -1.76 -8.53
C LEU A 321 -7.19 -2.74 -8.96
N GLU A 322 -7.37 -3.43 -10.09
CA GLU A 322 -6.42 -4.41 -10.62
C GLU A 322 -5.45 -3.80 -11.65
N TYR A 323 -5.69 -2.57 -12.12
CA TYR A 323 -4.76 -1.88 -13.01
C TYR A 323 -3.43 -1.56 -12.32
N ASP A 324 -2.35 -1.68 -13.08
CA ASP A 324 -1.02 -1.30 -12.65
C ASP A 324 -0.97 0.22 -12.40
N GLY A 325 -0.93 0.59 -11.12
CA GLY A 325 -0.89 1.99 -10.72
C GLY A 325 0.41 2.69 -11.12
N ASN A 326 1.49 1.96 -11.40
CA ASN A 326 2.75 2.57 -11.88
C ASN A 326 2.60 3.16 -13.28
N LEU A 327 1.56 2.78 -14.05
CA LEU A 327 1.24 3.43 -15.33
C LEU A 327 0.94 4.92 -15.15
N LEU A 328 0.42 5.34 -13.99
CA LEU A 328 0.13 6.74 -13.69
C LEU A 328 1.38 7.59 -13.46
N ARG A 329 2.55 6.98 -13.26
CA ARG A 329 3.84 7.70 -13.19
C ARG A 329 4.29 8.19 -14.56
N ARG A 330 3.82 7.56 -15.64
CA ARG A 330 4.21 7.90 -17.00
C ARG A 330 3.41 9.10 -17.47
N GLU A 331 4.11 10.13 -17.90
CA GLU A 331 3.47 11.20 -18.65
C GLU A 331 3.10 10.67 -20.04
N LEU A 332 1.83 10.29 -20.22
CA LEU A 332 1.31 9.83 -21.51
C LEU A 332 1.37 10.92 -22.61
N PHE A 333 1.60 12.18 -22.23
CA PHE A 333 1.71 13.33 -23.12
C PHE A 333 2.93 14.18 -22.76
N GLY A 334 3.85 14.37 -23.71
CA GLY A 334 5.16 15.02 -23.55
C GLY A 334 5.15 16.54 -23.37
N CYS A 335 4.28 17.09 -22.51
CA CYS A 335 4.39 18.48 -22.08
C CYS A 335 5.16 18.55 -20.74
N PRO A 336 6.12 19.48 -20.56
CA PRO A 336 6.91 19.56 -19.33
C PRO A 336 6.02 19.89 -18.11
N SER A 337 5.94 18.99 -17.12
CA SER A 337 5.48 19.30 -15.76
C SER A 337 6.67 19.61 -14.87
N PRO A 338 6.53 20.42 -13.81
CA PRO A 338 7.46 20.32 -12.70
C PRO A 338 7.41 18.88 -12.18
N PRO A 339 8.55 18.17 -12.17
CA PRO A 339 8.61 16.79 -11.72
C PRO A 339 8.24 16.69 -10.22
N PRO A 340 7.69 15.55 -9.78
CA PRO A 340 7.45 15.31 -8.36
C PRO A 340 8.73 15.51 -7.53
N PRO A 341 8.62 15.88 -6.24
CA PRO A 341 9.79 15.96 -5.36
C PRO A 341 10.62 14.68 -5.41
N GLY A 342 11.95 14.82 -5.53
CA GLY A 342 12.89 13.69 -5.65
C GLY A 342 12.95 13.03 -7.04
N ALA A 343 11.94 13.21 -7.91
CA ALA A 343 11.91 12.57 -9.23
C ALA A 343 13.06 13.00 -10.14
N GLU A 344 13.46 14.28 -10.10
CA GLU A 344 14.60 14.75 -10.92
C GLU A 344 15.92 14.10 -10.52
N GLN A 345 16.13 13.89 -9.22
CA GLN A 345 17.37 13.30 -8.72
C GLN A 345 17.46 11.84 -9.15
N VAL A 346 16.34 11.12 -9.01
CA VAL A 346 16.22 9.73 -9.47
C VAL A 346 16.39 9.63 -10.99
N GLN A 347 15.72 10.50 -11.77
CA GLN A 347 15.87 10.51 -13.23
C GLN A 347 17.30 10.84 -13.67
N ARG A 348 17.96 11.81 -13.02
CA ARG A 348 19.36 12.14 -13.28
C ARG A 348 20.28 10.96 -12.95
N ALA A 349 20.07 10.29 -11.82
CA ALA A 349 20.85 9.11 -11.44
C ALA A 349 20.65 7.94 -12.42
N LEU A 350 19.40 7.67 -12.83
CA LEU A 350 19.08 6.63 -13.82
C LEU A 350 19.68 6.95 -15.19
N ALA A 351 19.65 8.21 -15.63
CA ALA A 351 20.23 8.64 -16.91
C ALA A 351 21.77 8.63 -16.92
N GLN A 352 22.40 8.55 -15.76
CA GLN A 352 23.86 8.40 -15.62
C GLN A 352 24.30 6.94 -15.59
N LEU A 353 23.37 5.98 -15.52
CA LEU A 353 23.72 4.57 -15.60
C LEU A 353 24.19 4.23 -17.01
N ASP A 354 25.30 3.52 -17.08
CA ASP A 354 25.79 2.93 -18.31
C ASP A 354 25.04 1.62 -18.59
N GLU A 355 24.28 1.57 -19.69
CA GLU A 355 23.54 0.36 -20.09
C GLU A 355 24.46 -0.82 -20.45
N GLU A 356 25.74 -0.55 -20.74
CA GLU A 356 26.76 -1.57 -21.00
C GLU A 356 27.43 -2.10 -19.71
N ASP A 357 27.15 -1.48 -18.55
CA ASP A 357 27.65 -1.94 -17.25
C ASP A 357 27.08 -3.34 -16.93
N ALA A 358 27.97 -4.28 -16.62
CA ALA A 358 27.59 -5.62 -16.15
C ALA A 358 26.69 -5.59 -14.89
N CYS A 359 26.78 -4.52 -14.10
CA CYS A 359 25.97 -4.27 -12.92
C CYS A 359 24.70 -3.43 -13.16
N PHE A 360 24.38 -3.11 -14.41
CA PHE A 360 23.28 -2.20 -14.76
C PHE A 360 21.95 -2.59 -14.07
N GLU A 361 21.54 -3.87 -14.11
CA GLU A 361 20.28 -4.31 -13.50
C GLU A 361 20.25 -4.10 -11.97
N PHE A 362 21.37 -4.31 -11.28
CA PHE A 362 21.47 -4.08 -9.84
C PHE A 362 21.35 -2.60 -9.51
N ARG A 363 22.12 -1.77 -10.23
CA ARG A 363 22.15 -0.32 -10.03
C ARG A 363 20.81 0.32 -10.38
N GLN A 364 20.16 -0.14 -11.45
CA GLN A 364 18.80 0.27 -11.81
C GLN A 364 17.79 -0.12 -10.72
N GLN A 365 17.85 -1.36 -10.22
CA GLN A 365 16.94 -1.80 -9.16
C GLN A 365 17.16 -1.03 -7.85
N GLN A 366 18.41 -0.72 -7.50
CA GLN A 366 18.77 0.09 -6.33
C GLN A 366 18.17 1.51 -6.41
N LEU A 367 18.18 2.13 -7.60
CA LEU A 367 17.63 3.46 -7.82
C LEU A 367 16.10 3.48 -7.99
N THR A 368 15.46 2.32 -8.15
CA THR A 368 14.02 2.22 -8.37
C THR A 368 13.25 2.63 -7.11
N VAL A 369 12.43 3.69 -7.22
CA VAL A 369 11.53 4.09 -6.14
C VAL A 369 10.22 3.31 -6.24
N HIS A 370 10.09 2.29 -5.40
CA HIS A 370 8.86 1.48 -5.34
C HIS A 370 7.71 2.28 -4.75
N ARG A 371 6.49 2.12 -5.29
CA ARG A 371 5.27 2.63 -4.66
C ARG A 371 4.99 1.79 -3.42
N VAL A 372 4.74 2.43 -2.27
CA VAL A 372 4.57 1.75 -0.99
C VAL A 372 3.23 2.14 -0.36
N HIS A 373 2.44 1.13 0.00
CA HIS A 373 1.22 1.26 0.79
C HIS A 373 1.44 0.59 2.15
N VAL A 374 1.82 1.39 3.15
CA VAL A 374 2.00 0.90 4.52
C VAL A 374 0.64 0.64 5.17
N THR A 375 0.54 -0.42 5.99
CA THR A 375 -0.70 -0.72 6.73
C THR A 375 -1.90 -0.88 5.79
N PHE A 376 -1.71 -1.73 4.78
CA PHE A 376 -2.69 -2.04 3.73
C PHE A 376 -4.00 -2.61 4.29
N LEU A 377 -3.94 -3.28 5.44
CA LEU A 377 -5.09 -3.77 6.19
C LEU A 377 -5.16 -3.07 7.56
N PRO A 378 -6.36 -2.99 8.18
CA PRO A 378 -6.52 -2.38 9.51
C PRO A 378 -5.54 -2.98 10.52
N HIS A 379 -4.81 -2.10 11.22
CA HIS A 379 -3.80 -2.46 12.20
C HIS A 379 -3.92 -1.55 13.42
N GLU A 380 -4.40 -2.13 14.52
CA GLU A 380 -4.61 -1.43 15.79
C GLU A 380 -3.93 -2.22 16.90
N PRO A 381 -2.58 -2.25 16.93
CA PRO A 381 -1.86 -2.97 17.96
C PRO A 381 -2.02 -2.27 19.32
N PRO A 382 -1.98 -3.02 20.44
CA PRO A 382 -1.87 -2.40 21.74
C PRO A 382 -0.56 -1.59 21.85
N PRO A 383 -0.48 -0.59 22.76
CA PRO A 383 0.75 0.14 23.01
C PRO A 383 1.92 -0.81 23.33
N PRO A 384 3.11 -0.58 22.75
CA PRO A 384 4.25 -1.47 22.92
C PRO A 384 4.76 -1.45 24.36
N GLN A 385 5.13 -2.62 24.90
CA GLN A 385 5.78 -2.76 26.20
C GLN A 385 7.32 -2.73 26.06
N PRO A 386 8.08 -2.43 27.14
CA PRO A 386 9.54 -2.21 27.08
C PRO A 386 10.37 -3.36 26.51
N HIS A 387 9.85 -4.58 26.53
CA HIS A 387 10.56 -5.79 26.08
C HIS A 387 9.85 -6.49 24.93
N ASP A 388 8.81 -5.88 24.36
CA ASP A 388 8.12 -6.47 23.21
C ASP A 388 9.06 -6.52 22.00
N VAL A 389 8.87 -7.55 21.18
CA VAL A 389 9.66 -7.82 19.98
C VAL A 389 8.74 -7.89 18.78
N THR A 390 8.98 -7.09 17.74
CA THR A 390 8.25 -7.22 16.47
C THR A 390 8.99 -8.18 15.55
N LEU A 391 8.32 -9.20 15.04
CA LEU A 391 8.86 -10.01 13.96
C LEU A 391 8.77 -9.21 12.65
N VAL A 392 9.91 -8.97 12.02
CA VAL A 392 10.04 -8.24 10.76
C VAL A 392 10.41 -9.23 9.67
N ALA A 393 9.58 -9.32 8.63
CA ALA A 393 9.85 -10.19 7.49
C ALA A 393 9.31 -9.58 6.19
N GLN A 394 9.68 -10.19 5.08
CA GLN A 394 9.22 -9.84 3.75
C GLN A 394 8.79 -11.10 2.99
N LEU A 395 7.85 -10.97 2.05
CA LEU A 395 7.34 -12.07 1.25
C LEU A 395 6.73 -11.62 -0.08
N SER A 396 6.53 -12.59 -0.97
CA SER A 396 5.77 -12.48 -2.21
C SER A 396 4.60 -13.49 -2.23
N MET A 397 3.77 -13.44 -3.27
CA MET A 397 2.59 -14.31 -3.41
C MET A 397 2.88 -15.81 -3.26
N ASP A 398 4.03 -16.27 -3.74
CA ASP A 398 4.45 -17.68 -3.69
C ASP A 398 4.84 -18.18 -2.29
N ARG A 399 4.75 -17.33 -1.27
CA ARG A 399 5.02 -17.65 0.13
C ARG A 399 3.85 -17.38 1.08
N LEU A 400 2.68 -16.99 0.58
CA LEU A 400 1.51 -16.70 1.42
C LEU A 400 1.09 -17.86 2.32
N GLN A 401 1.29 -19.11 1.88
CA GLN A 401 0.97 -20.29 2.67
C GLN A 401 1.73 -20.37 4.01
N MET A 402 2.89 -19.71 4.13
CA MET A 402 3.69 -19.69 5.35
C MET A 402 3.13 -18.72 6.40
N LEU A 403 2.36 -17.73 5.97
CA LEU A 403 1.90 -16.62 6.82
C LEU A 403 1.03 -17.12 7.98
N GLU A 404 0.09 -18.02 7.70
CA GLU A 404 -0.81 -18.56 8.72
C GLU A 404 -0.06 -19.37 9.78
N ALA A 405 0.94 -20.16 9.37
CA ALA A 405 1.80 -20.91 10.28
C ALA A 405 2.66 -19.96 11.12
N LEU A 406 3.25 -18.93 10.50
CA LEU A 406 4.05 -17.94 11.20
C LEU A 406 3.23 -17.19 12.27
N CYS A 407 2.00 -16.77 11.96
CA CYS A 407 1.12 -16.12 12.93
C CYS A 407 0.70 -17.03 14.10
N ARG A 408 0.65 -18.36 13.91
CA ARG A 408 0.42 -19.31 15.01
C ARG A 408 1.63 -19.47 15.93
N HIS A 409 2.83 -19.44 15.35
CA HIS A 409 4.08 -19.61 16.07
C HIS A 409 4.56 -18.33 16.76
N TRP A 410 4.15 -17.17 16.26
CA TRP A 410 4.52 -15.87 16.81
C TRP A 410 3.29 -15.09 17.33
N PRO A 411 2.99 -15.18 18.65
CA PRO A 411 1.87 -14.42 19.22
C PRO A 411 2.15 -12.91 19.30
N GLY A 412 3.41 -12.50 19.25
CA GLY A 412 3.83 -11.10 19.29
C GLY A 412 3.44 -10.27 18.06
N PRO A 413 3.74 -8.96 18.06
CA PRO A 413 3.51 -8.09 16.91
C PRO A 413 4.38 -8.48 15.71
N MET A 414 3.87 -8.20 14.51
CA MET A 414 4.56 -8.50 13.25
C MET A 414 4.47 -7.29 12.30
N SER A 415 5.53 -7.05 11.53
CA SER A 415 5.54 -6.12 10.40
C SER A 415 6.05 -6.83 9.16
N LEU A 416 5.21 -6.88 8.12
CA LEU A 416 5.43 -7.71 6.94
C LEU A 416 5.35 -6.87 5.67
N ALA A 417 6.43 -6.85 4.89
CA ALA A 417 6.45 -6.21 3.58
C ALA A 417 6.13 -7.22 2.46
N LEU A 418 5.07 -6.98 1.69
CA LEU A 418 4.62 -7.83 0.60
C LEU A 418 4.97 -7.23 -0.76
N TYR A 419 5.71 -7.96 -1.58
CA TYR A 419 6.06 -7.53 -2.93
C TYR A 419 5.03 -8.02 -3.96
N LEU A 420 4.06 -7.17 -4.29
CA LEU A 420 2.82 -7.54 -5.01
C LEU A 420 2.53 -6.60 -6.20
N THR A 421 1.80 -7.09 -7.19
CA THR A 421 1.09 -6.24 -8.16
C THR A 421 -0.21 -5.71 -7.55
N ASP A 422 -0.85 -4.71 -8.16
CA ASP A 422 -2.18 -4.23 -7.74
C ASP A 422 -3.22 -5.36 -7.69
N ALA A 423 -3.26 -6.20 -8.73
CA ALA A 423 -4.16 -7.35 -8.79
C ALA A 423 -3.88 -8.37 -7.68
N GLU A 424 -2.62 -8.63 -7.36
CA GLU A 424 -2.26 -9.53 -6.25
C GLU A 424 -2.53 -8.92 -4.88
N ALA A 425 -2.43 -7.59 -4.70
CA ALA A 425 -2.86 -6.93 -3.47
C ALA A 425 -4.35 -7.16 -3.20
N GLN A 426 -5.18 -7.13 -4.24
CA GLN A 426 -6.62 -7.49 -4.14
C GLN A 426 -6.83 -8.98 -3.82
N GLN A 427 -6.01 -9.87 -4.39
CA GLN A 427 -6.05 -11.28 -4.05
C GLN A 427 -5.62 -11.53 -2.59
N PHE A 428 -4.60 -10.82 -2.12
CA PHE A 428 -4.09 -10.89 -0.76
C PHE A 428 -5.13 -10.43 0.27
N LEU A 429 -5.85 -9.33 0.00
CA LEU A 429 -6.98 -8.90 0.83
C LEU A 429 -7.99 -10.05 1.03
N ARG A 430 -8.43 -10.67 -0.07
CA ARG A 430 -9.37 -11.81 -0.01
C ARG A 430 -8.80 -13.02 0.72
N PHE A 431 -7.51 -13.28 0.58
CA PHE A 431 -6.82 -14.36 1.27
C PHE A 431 -6.83 -14.15 2.80
N VAL A 432 -6.53 -12.93 3.27
CA VAL A 432 -6.57 -12.60 4.70
C VAL A 432 -8.00 -12.65 5.24
N GLU A 433 -8.97 -12.09 4.52
CA GLU A 433 -10.38 -12.14 4.91
C GLU A 433 -10.94 -13.57 5.03
N ALA A 434 -10.44 -14.50 4.21
CA ALA A 434 -10.87 -15.89 4.22
C ALA A 434 -10.21 -16.74 5.33
N SER A 435 -9.04 -16.33 5.85
CA SER A 435 -8.34 -17.06 6.91
C SER A 435 -8.76 -16.57 8.28
N ALA A 436 -9.41 -17.46 9.06
CA ALA A 436 -9.84 -17.16 10.43
C ALA A 436 -8.69 -16.77 11.37
N VAL A 437 -7.47 -17.25 11.10
CA VAL A 437 -6.28 -16.89 11.90
C VAL A 437 -5.83 -15.48 11.55
N LEU A 438 -5.69 -15.16 10.26
CA LEU A 438 -5.16 -13.87 9.83
C LEU A 438 -6.17 -12.75 10.08
N SER A 439 -7.46 -12.98 9.80
CA SER A 439 -8.51 -11.99 10.02
C SER A 439 -8.73 -11.63 11.49
N ALA A 440 -8.37 -12.52 12.41
CA ALA A 440 -8.49 -12.30 13.86
C ALA A 440 -7.30 -11.54 14.47
N ARG A 441 -6.19 -11.39 13.73
CA ARG A 441 -4.93 -10.84 14.24
C ARG A 441 -4.83 -9.35 13.93
N GLN A 442 -5.01 -8.51 14.96
CA GLN A 442 -4.92 -7.04 14.83
C GLN A 442 -3.49 -6.49 14.99
N ASN A 443 -2.56 -7.27 15.52
CA ASN A 443 -1.17 -6.88 15.76
C ASN A 443 -0.20 -7.32 14.64
N VAL A 444 -0.72 -7.56 13.43
CA VAL A 444 0.07 -7.85 12.23
C VAL A 444 -0.10 -6.70 11.24
N ALA A 445 0.97 -5.98 10.95
CA ALA A 445 1.00 -4.93 9.95
C ALA A 445 1.42 -5.51 8.60
N TYR A 446 0.62 -5.25 7.58
CA TYR A 446 0.89 -5.66 6.19
C TYR A 446 1.20 -4.41 5.36
N HIS A 447 2.37 -4.34 4.75
CA HIS A 447 2.82 -3.21 3.93
C HIS A 447 3.00 -3.71 2.49
N VAL A 448 2.26 -3.17 1.53
CA VAL A 448 2.39 -3.56 0.13
C VAL A 448 3.45 -2.68 -0.53
N VAL A 449 4.46 -3.30 -1.11
CA VAL A 449 5.46 -2.66 -1.97
C VAL A 449 5.16 -3.13 -3.39
N TYR A 450 4.72 -2.21 -4.24
CA TYR A 450 4.23 -2.57 -5.56
C TYR A 450 5.36 -2.95 -6.50
N ARG A 451 5.17 -4.06 -7.21
CA ARG A 451 6.20 -4.70 -8.04
C ARG A 451 6.70 -3.79 -9.14
N GLU A 452 8.02 -3.64 -9.22
CA GLU A 452 8.70 -2.87 -10.27
C GLU A 452 10.16 -3.30 -10.44
N GLY A 453 10.62 -3.40 -11.68
CA GLY A 453 12.00 -3.76 -12.00
C GLY A 453 12.28 -5.29 -12.06
N PRO A 454 13.50 -5.66 -12.50
CA PRO A 454 13.84 -7.03 -12.88
C PRO A 454 14.31 -7.94 -11.74
N LEU A 455 14.67 -7.38 -10.58
CA LEU A 455 15.27 -8.09 -9.45
C LEU A 455 14.43 -7.89 -8.17
N TYR A 456 14.41 -8.89 -7.29
CA TYR A 456 13.66 -8.81 -6.05
C TYR A 456 14.31 -7.82 -5.06
N PRO A 457 13.65 -6.74 -4.62
CA PRO A 457 14.29 -5.69 -3.82
C PRO A 457 14.32 -6.03 -2.32
N VAL A 458 14.93 -7.17 -1.96
CA VAL A 458 14.84 -7.79 -0.62
C VAL A 458 15.16 -6.83 0.53
N ASN A 459 16.24 -6.04 0.43
CA ASN A 459 16.67 -5.14 1.48
C ASN A 459 15.76 -3.90 1.59
N GLN A 460 15.23 -3.41 0.47
CA GLN A 460 14.20 -2.37 0.49
C GLN A 460 12.92 -2.85 1.20
N LEU A 461 12.48 -4.08 0.94
CA LEU A 461 11.32 -4.68 1.62
C LEU A 461 11.55 -4.80 3.13
N ARG A 462 12.73 -5.28 3.55
CA ARG A 462 13.11 -5.34 4.97
C ARG A 462 13.09 -3.96 5.61
N ASN A 463 13.62 -2.94 4.92
CA ASN A 463 13.61 -1.57 5.41
C ASN A 463 12.20 -0.99 5.55
N VAL A 464 11.29 -1.29 4.62
CA VAL A 464 9.88 -0.87 4.71
C VAL A 464 9.23 -1.48 5.96
N ALA A 465 9.39 -2.79 6.19
CA ALA A 465 8.83 -3.43 7.37
C ALA A 465 9.51 -2.96 8.68
N LEU A 466 10.84 -2.87 8.70
CA LEU A 466 11.60 -2.40 9.86
C LEU A 466 11.18 -0.99 10.29
N ALA A 467 11.01 -0.06 9.34
CA ALA A 467 10.61 1.32 9.61
C ALA A 467 9.22 1.43 10.23
N GLN A 468 8.36 0.42 10.07
CA GLN A 468 6.99 0.39 10.59
C GLN A 468 6.86 -0.43 11.88
N ALA A 469 7.94 -1.02 12.38
CA ALA A 469 7.94 -1.69 13.67
C ALA A 469 7.71 -0.68 14.81
N LEU A 470 6.83 -1.02 15.75
CA LEU A 470 6.43 -0.14 16.86
C LEU A 470 7.11 -0.47 18.19
N THR A 471 7.71 -1.65 18.32
CA THR A 471 8.31 -2.15 19.55
C THR A 471 9.78 -1.76 19.68
N PRO A 472 10.36 -1.80 20.90
CA PRO A 472 11.77 -1.45 21.10
C PRO A 472 12.75 -2.41 20.40
N TYR A 473 12.38 -3.67 20.23
CA TYR A 473 13.22 -4.71 19.62
C TYR A 473 12.55 -5.33 18.40
N VAL A 474 13.36 -5.76 17.45
CA VAL A 474 12.90 -6.43 16.22
C VAL A 474 13.60 -7.76 16.06
N PHE A 475 12.83 -8.79 15.69
CA PHE A 475 13.35 -10.06 15.23
C PHE A 475 13.35 -10.07 13.70
N LEU A 476 14.54 -9.96 13.11
CA LEU A 476 14.73 -9.91 11.66
C LEU A 476 14.73 -11.34 11.11
N SER A 477 13.62 -11.76 10.49
CA SER A 477 13.41 -13.14 10.02
C SER A 477 13.05 -13.17 8.53
N ASP A 478 13.28 -14.32 7.89
CA ASP A 478 12.69 -14.62 6.59
C ASP A 478 11.35 -15.36 6.78
N ILE A 479 10.45 -15.24 5.81
CA ILE A 479 9.09 -15.82 5.87
C ILE A 479 9.07 -17.35 5.97
N ASP A 480 10.13 -18.00 5.47
CA ASP A 480 10.27 -19.45 5.44
C ASP A 480 10.75 -20.05 6.78
N PHE A 481 10.88 -19.23 7.83
CA PHE A 481 11.31 -19.67 9.16
C PHE A 481 10.18 -19.63 10.18
N LEU A 482 9.94 -20.77 10.83
CA LEU A 482 8.99 -20.88 11.93
C LEU A 482 9.72 -20.81 13.27
N PRO A 483 9.49 -19.77 14.09
CA PRO A 483 10.04 -19.70 15.43
C PRO A 483 9.46 -20.79 16.34
N ALA A 484 10.21 -21.20 17.36
CA ALA A 484 9.65 -22.01 18.44
C ALA A 484 8.44 -21.28 19.06
N TYR A 485 7.39 -22.00 19.43
CA TYR A 485 6.18 -21.41 20.02
C TYR A 485 6.46 -20.55 21.25
N SER A 486 7.48 -20.91 22.04
CA SER A 486 7.91 -20.19 23.23
C SER A 486 8.84 -19.02 22.95
N LEU A 487 9.30 -18.81 21.71
CA LEU A 487 10.38 -17.87 21.41
C LEU A 487 10.01 -16.43 21.77
N TYR A 488 8.78 -16.01 21.49
CA TYR A 488 8.34 -14.64 21.81
C TYR A 488 8.44 -14.35 23.31
N ASP A 489 7.83 -15.21 24.14
CA ASP A 489 7.82 -15.04 25.59
C ASP A 489 9.23 -15.19 26.19
N TYR A 490 10.03 -16.11 25.63
CA TYR A 490 11.42 -16.28 26.01
C TYR A 490 12.26 -15.01 25.78
N LEU A 491 12.13 -14.37 24.61
CA LEU A 491 12.86 -13.13 24.29
C LEU A 491 12.47 -11.98 25.23
N ARG A 492 11.17 -11.84 25.52
CA ARG A 492 10.67 -10.85 26.48
C ARG A 492 11.25 -11.06 27.88
N TRP A 493 11.29 -12.31 28.33
CA TRP A 493 11.86 -12.67 29.63
C TRP A 493 13.36 -12.43 29.69
N ALA A 494 14.10 -12.86 28.66
CA ALA A 494 15.56 -12.70 28.59
C ALA A 494 15.97 -11.23 28.70
N TRP A 495 15.18 -10.32 28.12
CA TRP A 495 15.43 -8.89 28.19
C TRP A 495 15.07 -8.28 29.55
N GLY A 496 13.90 -8.60 30.09
CA GLY A 496 13.46 -8.11 31.41
C GLY A 496 14.27 -8.66 32.60
N GLY A 497 15.09 -9.70 32.38
CA GLY A 497 16.07 -10.19 33.36
C GLY A 497 17.36 -9.38 33.39
N ARG A 498 17.76 -8.77 32.26
CA ARG A 498 19.06 -8.08 32.11
C ARG A 498 19.11 -6.69 32.74
N GLU A 499 18.04 -5.91 32.63
CA GLU A 499 17.99 -4.56 33.25
C GLU A 499 18.08 -4.58 34.78
N ARG A 500 17.75 -5.71 35.42
CA ARG A 500 17.83 -5.85 36.88
C ARG A 500 19.27 -5.98 37.41
N ASN A 501 20.27 -6.25 36.57
CA ASN A 501 21.63 -6.64 37.02
C ASN A 501 22.84 -6.00 36.29
N ALA A 502 22.71 -4.93 35.49
CA ALA A 502 23.90 -4.26 34.91
C ALA A 502 23.70 -2.77 34.53
N PRO A 503 24.75 -1.93 34.59
CA PRO A 503 24.74 -0.53 34.17
C PRO A 503 24.75 -0.38 32.63
N SER A 504 24.33 0.80 32.14
CA SER A 504 24.16 1.17 30.73
C SER A 504 25.26 0.63 29.80
N LEU A 505 24.93 -0.37 28.98
CA LEU A 505 25.80 -0.94 27.95
C LEU A 505 24.97 -1.24 26.70
N SER A 506 25.31 -0.56 25.60
CA SER A 506 24.93 -0.81 24.21
C SER A 506 25.41 -2.20 23.75
N SER A 507 24.73 -3.25 24.24
CA SER A 507 25.03 -4.64 23.93
C SER A 507 23.79 -5.33 23.37
N VAL A 508 23.98 -6.18 22.36
CA VAL A 508 23.15 -7.28 21.80
C VAL A 508 22.95 -7.11 20.30
N PRO A 509 23.51 -8.04 19.54
CA PRO A 509 22.69 -8.93 18.69
C PRO A 509 22.66 -10.38 19.21
N CYS A 510 21.61 -11.15 18.88
CA CYS A 510 21.52 -12.56 19.26
C CYS A 510 21.24 -13.49 18.07
N PRO A 511 22.16 -14.40 17.69
CA PRO A 511 21.85 -15.47 16.76
C PRO A 511 20.88 -16.50 17.35
N ILE A 512 19.81 -16.75 16.60
CA ILE A 512 18.88 -17.88 16.78
C ILE A 512 19.41 -19.10 16.01
N LEU A 513 19.12 -20.33 16.46
CA LEU A 513 19.57 -21.56 15.78
C LEU A 513 18.78 -21.84 14.47
N PHE A 514 19.49 -22.31 13.43
CA PHE A 514 18.90 -22.79 12.16
C PHE A 514 19.55 -24.07 11.61
N HIS A 515 18.74 -24.95 11.01
CA HIS A 515 19.19 -26.22 10.41
C HIS A 515 19.40 -26.09 8.90
N ARG A 516 20.52 -25.49 8.47
CA ARG A 516 21.09 -25.56 7.10
C ARG A 516 22.62 -25.40 7.06
N TYR A 517 23.31 -25.66 8.17
CA TYR A 517 24.77 -25.54 8.29
C TYR A 517 25.55 -26.16 7.13
N HIS A 518 25.09 -27.28 6.59
CA HIS A 518 25.75 -27.99 5.49
C HIS A 518 25.65 -27.30 4.12
N GLU A 519 24.69 -26.40 3.90
CA GLU A 519 24.53 -25.67 2.63
C GLU A 519 25.39 -24.40 2.57
N TRP A 520 25.58 -23.72 3.71
CA TRP A 520 26.41 -22.52 3.81
C TRP A 520 27.22 -22.51 5.12
N PRO A 521 28.32 -23.30 5.20
CA PRO A 521 29.08 -23.44 6.44
C PRO A 521 29.66 -22.11 6.93
N GLN A 522 30.13 -21.24 6.03
CA GLN A 522 30.77 -19.97 6.41
C GLN A 522 29.81 -19.03 7.16
N GLY A 523 28.56 -18.91 6.71
CA GLY A 523 27.58 -18.04 7.38
C GLY A 523 27.04 -18.56 8.70
N HIS A 524 27.37 -19.80 9.07
CA HIS A 524 26.85 -20.46 10.26
C HIS A 524 27.94 -20.89 11.25
N ALA A 525 29.18 -21.12 10.78
CA ALA A 525 30.29 -21.63 11.57
C ALA A 525 30.62 -20.81 12.84
N PRO A 526 30.46 -19.47 12.87
CA PRO A 526 30.69 -18.72 14.10
C PRO A 526 29.74 -19.08 15.26
N THR A 527 28.58 -19.68 14.98
CA THR A 527 27.71 -20.22 16.03
C THR A 527 28.21 -21.61 16.46
N ASP A 528 28.64 -21.74 17.71
CA ASP A 528 29.02 -23.05 18.28
C ASP A 528 27.78 -23.89 18.60
N TYR A 529 27.35 -24.66 17.61
CA TYR A 529 26.16 -25.52 17.71
C TYR A 529 26.29 -26.65 18.72
N ALA A 530 27.51 -27.10 19.05
CA ALA A 530 27.71 -28.11 20.08
C ALA A 530 27.46 -27.48 21.45
N ARG A 531 28.08 -26.33 21.72
CA ARG A 531 27.87 -25.55 22.94
C ARG A 531 26.42 -25.11 23.09
N TRP A 532 25.77 -24.66 22.02
CA TRP A 532 24.38 -24.21 22.08
C TRP A 532 23.41 -25.28 22.59
N ARG A 533 23.60 -26.55 22.22
CA ARG A 533 22.71 -27.66 22.65
C ARG A 533 22.73 -27.91 24.16
N GLU A 534 23.78 -27.47 24.82
CA GLU A 534 24.05 -27.71 26.25
C GLU A 534 24.04 -26.42 27.08
N ALA A 535 24.11 -25.25 26.42
CA ALA A 535 24.15 -23.96 27.07
C ALA A 535 22.86 -23.68 27.86
N GLN A 536 23.03 -23.20 29.09
CA GLN A 536 21.93 -22.69 29.93
C GLN A 536 21.96 -21.16 30.06
N THR A 537 23.08 -20.55 29.68
CA THR A 537 23.27 -19.09 29.69
C THR A 537 23.73 -18.61 28.32
N PRO A 538 23.43 -17.34 27.96
CA PRO A 538 23.89 -16.78 26.70
C PRO A 538 25.41 -16.77 26.60
N TYR A 539 25.94 -16.96 25.40
CA TYR A 539 27.39 -16.92 25.18
C TYR A 539 27.78 -16.09 23.96
N ARG A 540 28.95 -15.46 24.04
CA ARG A 540 29.45 -14.58 22.98
C ARG A 540 29.92 -15.37 21.75
N VAL A 541 29.59 -14.86 20.58
CA VAL A 541 30.10 -15.32 19.28
C VAL A 541 31.43 -14.65 18.98
N GLN A 542 32.38 -15.42 18.44
CA GLN A 542 33.54 -14.87 17.77
C GLN A 542 33.17 -14.65 16.31
N TRP A 543 32.93 -13.39 15.92
CA TRP A 543 32.53 -13.03 14.57
C TRP A 543 33.58 -13.49 13.54
N ALA A 544 33.13 -13.92 12.36
CA ALA A 544 33.98 -14.23 11.22
C ALA A 544 33.35 -13.70 9.92
N ALA A 545 34.17 -13.58 8.87
CA ALA A 545 33.71 -13.12 7.56
C ALA A 545 32.55 -13.97 7.03
N ASP A 546 31.62 -13.30 6.34
CA ASP A 546 30.39 -13.89 5.78
C ASP A 546 29.38 -14.44 6.80
N TYR A 547 29.54 -14.15 8.11
CA TYR A 547 28.59 -14.58 9.14
C TYR A 547 27.18 -14.02 8.88
N GLU A 548 26.17 -14.90 8.88
CA GLU A 548 24.79 -14.56 8.52
C GLU A 548 23.76 -15.15 9.51
N PRO A 549 23.79 -14.74 10.79
CA PRO A 549 22.78 -15.14 11.76
C PRO A 549 21.45 -14.43 11.52
N TYR A 550 20.38 -14.98 12.09
CA TYR A 550 19.15 -14.22 12.30
C TYR A 550 19.15 -13.66 13.70
N VAL A 551 18.81 -12.38 13.81
CA VAL A 551 19.10 -11.60 14.99
C VAL A 551 17.86 -10.94 15.56
N VAL A 552 17.83 -10.84 16.88
CA VAL A 552 17.02 -9.87 17.61
C VAL A 552 17.90 -8.67 17.95
N VAL A 553 17.48 -7.48 17.54
CA VAL A 553 18.25 -6.23 17.69
C VAL A 553 17.32 -5.08 18.12
N PRO A 554 17.86 -3.99 18.68
CA PRO A 554 17.12 -2.75 18.84
C PRO A 554 16.51 -2.27 17.51
N ARG A 555 15.33 -1.66 17.58
CA ARG A 555 14.61 -1.17 16.39
C ARG A 555 15.39 -0.09 15.62
N ASP A 556 16.18 0.71 16.32
CA ASP A 556 17.03 1.77 15.76
C ASP A 556 18.37 1.26 15.19
N CYS A 557 18.50 -0.05 14.97
CA CYS A 557 19.62 -0.65 14.25
C CYS A 557 19.78 -0.07 12.83
N PRO A 558 20.99 -0.17 12.23
CA PRO A 558 21.21 0.24 10.85
C PRO A 558 20.21 -0.39 9.89
N ARG A 559 19.89 0.34 8.82
CA ARG A 559 19.05 -0.16 7.74
C ARG A 559 19.84 -1.15 6.88
N TYR A 560 19.12 -2.02 6.19
CA TYR A 560 19.74 -2.89 5.18
C TYR A 560 20.21 -2.06 3.98
N ASP A 561 21.41 -2.32 3.46
CA ASP A 561 21.92 -1.61 2.29
C ASP A 561 21.13 -2.01 1.02
N PRO A 562 20.47 -1.05 0.33
CA PRO A 562 19.61 -1.33 -0.82
C PRO A 562 20.36 -1.70 -2.10
N ARG A 563 21.71 -1.60 -2.15
CA ARG A 563 22.51 -2.04 -3.30
C ARG A 563 22.43 -3.57 -3.50
N PHE A 564 22.23 -4.30 -2.40
CA PHE A 564 22.09 -5.75 -2.44
C PHE A 564 20.64 -6.15 -2.72
N VAL A 565 20.33 -6.25 -4.00
CA VAL A 565 19.05 -6.76 -4.53
C VAL A 565 19.18 -8.23 -4.94
N GLY A 566 18.04 -8.90 -5.12
CA GLY A 566 17.98 -10.31 -5.48
C GLY A 566 18.57 -11.24 -4.41
N PHE A 567 19.33 -12.23 -4.86
CA PHE A 567 19.98 -13.23 -4.02
C PHE A 567 21.47 -12.92 -3.78
N GLY A 568 21.94 -13.15 -2.55
CA GLY A 568 23.34 -13.06 -2.17
C GLY A 568 23.68 -11.78 -1.40
N TRP A 569 24.47 -11.92 -0.34
CA TRP A 569 25.05 -10.83 0.47
C TRP A 569 24.09 -9.80 1.09
N ASN A 570 22.78 -9.99 0.92
CA ASN A 570 21.76 -9.08 1.40
C ASN A 570 21.71 -8.95 2.94
N LYS A 571 21.67 -10.05 3.69
CA LYS A 571 21.75 -10.01 5.17
C LYS A 571 23.19 -9.89 5.67
N VAL A 572 24.15 -10.53 4.99
CA VAL A 572 25.57 -10.45 5.37
C VAL A 572 26.03 -9.00 5.51
N ALA A 573 25.71 -8.15 4.53
CA ALA A 573 26.04 -6.72 4.59
C ALA A 573 25.49 -6.02 5.85
N HIS A 574 24.25 -6.34 6.24
CA HIS A 574 23.64 -5.80 7.46
C HIS A 574 24.36 -6.26 8.73
N ILE A 575 24.72 -7.54 8.80
CA ILE A 575 25.47 -8.10 9.94
C ILE A 575 26.89 -7.53 10.02
N VAL A 576 27.54 -7.29 8.88
CA VAL A 576 28.85 -6.63 8.80
C VAL A 576 28.75 -5.18 9.31
N GLU A 577 27.69 -4.44 8.97
CA GLU A 577 27.49 -3.08 9.46
C GLU A 577 27.20 -3.03 10.96
N LEU A 578 26.45 -3.99 11.49
CA LEU A 578 26.27 -4.14 12.95
C LEU A 578 27.61 -4.34 13.65
N ASP A 579 28.46 -5.24 13.15
CA ASP A 579 29.81 -5.46 13.70
C ASP A 579 30.69 -4.19 13.62
N ALA A 580 30.63 -3.46 12.50
CA ALA A 580 31.33 -2.19 12.32
C ALA A 580 30.87 -1.10 13.30
N GLN A 581 29.63 -1.16 13.78
CA GLN A 581 29.08 -0.32 14.85
C GLN A 581 29.32 -0.90 16.27
N GLU A 582 30.19 -1.89 16.39
CA GLU A 582 30.63 -2.51 17.64
C GLU A 582 29.53 -3.26 18.43
N TYR A 583 28.49 -3.73 17.73
CA TYR A 583 27.46 -4.57 18.31
C TYR A 583 28.01 -5.95 18.73
N GLU A 584 27.76 -6.37 19.98
CA GLU A 584 28.22 -7.68 20.50
C GLU A 584 27.20 -8.82 20.28
N LEU A 585 27.58 -9.85 19.51
CA LEU A 585 26.77 -11.04 19.21
C LEU A 585 26.78 -12.08 20.34
N LEU A 586 25.60 -12.43 20.84
CA LEU A 586 25.36 -13.38 21.93
C LEU A 586 24.34 -14.45 21.54
N VAL A 587 24.73 -15.72 21.48
CA VAL A 587 23.78 -16.82 21.24
C VAL A 587 22.91 -17.04 22.46
N LEU A 588 21.59 -17.02 22.30
CA LEU A 588 20.65 -17.36 23.37
C LEU A 588 20.41 -18.88 23.42
N PRO A 589 20.47 -19.51 24.60
CA PRO A 589 20.06 -20.89 24.76
C PRO A 589 18.56 -21.03 24.49
N GLU A 590 18.11 -22.19 24.03
CA GLU A 590 16.68 -22.49 23.77
C GLU A 590 15.97 -21.64 22.70
N ALA A 591 16.62 -20.60 22.17
CA ALA A 591 16.11 -19.80 21.07
C ALA A 591 16.44 -20.46 19.72
N PHE A 592 15.41 -20.97 19.03
CA PHE A 592 15.56 -21.58 17.71
C PHE A 592 14.37 -21.29 16.80
N ALA A 593 14.61 -21.41 15.50
CA ALA A 593 13.59 -21.40 14.48
C ALA A 593 13.91 -22.46 13.41
N ILE A 594 12.86 -22.99 12.79
CA ILE A 594 12.97 -24.09 11.83
C ILE A 594 12.77 -23.52 10.43
N HIS A 595 13.73 -23.77 9.55
CA HIS A 595 13.59 -23.45 8.14
C HIS A 595 12.70 -24.48 7.45
N LEU A 596 11.62 -24.04 6.82
CA LEU A 596 10.74 -24.92 6.08
C LEU A 596 11.28 -25.16 4.65
N PRO A 597 11.13 -26.39 4.11
CA PRO A 597 11.44 -26.64 2.71
C PRO A 597 10.56 -25.80 1.79
N HIS A 598 11.18 -25.15 0.81
CA HIS A 598 10.49 -24.30 -0.16
C HIS A 598 11.20 -24.36 -1.53
N ALA A 599 10.49 -23.99 -2.59
CA ALA A 599 11.06 -23.92 -3.94
C ALA A 599 12.15 -22.82 -4.04
N PRO A 600 13.21 -23.01 -4.85
CA PRO A 600 14.20 -21.97 -5.09
C PRO A 600 13.57 -20.76 -5.80
N SER A 601 14.03 -19.56 -5.47
CA SER A 601 13.62 -18.32 -6.16
C SER A 601 14.22 -18.22 -7.57
N LEU A 602 13.70 -17.29 -8.37
CA LEU A 602 14.30 -16.95 -9.66
C LEU A 602 15.72 -16.38 -9.47
N ASP A 603 15.93 -15.55 -8.46
CA ASP A 603 17.22 -14.88 -8.24
C ASP A 603 18.32 -15.83 -7.77
N ILE A 604 18.00 -16.85 -6.94
CA ILE A 604 19.01 -17.89 -6.61
C ILE A 604 19.36 -18.72 -7.86
N SER A 605 18.39 -18.93 -8.75
CA SER A 605 18.63 -19.62 -10.02
C SER A 605 19.54 -18.80 -10.93
N ARG A 606 19.31 -17.47 -11.02
CA ARG A 606 20.18 -16.52 -11.74
C ARG A 606 21.59 -16.47 -11.15
N PHE A 607 21.72 -16.38 -9.83
CA PHE A 607 23.01 -16.39 -9.14
C PHE A 607 23.82 -17.66 -9.47
N ARG A 608 23.16 -18.82 -9.56
CA ARG A 608 23.82 -20.09 -9.89
C ARG A 608 24.22 -20.18 -11.36
N SER A 609 23.40 -19.66 -12.28
CA SER A 609 23.64 -19.80 -13.72
C SER A 609 24.48 -18.70 -14.36
N SER A 610 24.47 -17.48 -13.82
CA SER A 610 25.09 -16.30 -14.42
C SER A 610 26.42 -15.92 -13.75
N PRO A 611 27.56 -16.01 -14.46
CA PRO A 611 28.84 -15.46 -13.98
C PRO A 611 28.75 -13.94 -13.76
N THR A 612 28.16 -13.22 -14.70
CA THR A 612 27.97 -11.75 -14.63
C THR A 612 27.26 -11.30 -13.37
N TYR A 613 26.24 -12.06 -12.92
CA TYR A 613 25.55 -11.79 -11.64
C TYR A 613 26.52 -11.87 -10.46
N ARG A 614 27.38 -12.90 -10.43
CA ARG A 614 28.35 -13.11 -9.34
C ARG A 614 29.47 -12.08 -9.36
N ASP A 615 29.96 -11.73 -10.55
CA ASP A 615 30.98 -10.71 -10.73
C ASP A 615 30.44 -9.34 -10.27
N CYS A 616 29.19 -9.03 -10.61
CA CYS A 616 28.54 -7.82 -10.13
C CYS A 616 28.36 -7.83 -8.61
N LEU A 617 27.88 -8.94 -8.04
CA LEU A 617 27.75 -9.05 -6.60
C LEU A 617 29.09 -8.83 -5.90
N GLN A 618 30.19 -9.34 -6.45
CA GLN A 618 31.52 -9.12 -5.92
C GLN A 618 31.93 -7.63 -6.00
N ALA A 619 31.70 -6.96 -7.12
CA ALA A 619 31.97 -5.52 -7.25
C ALA A 619 31.19 -4.69 -6.22
N LEU A 620 29.91 -4.99 -6.01
CA LEU A 620 29.07 -4.32 -5.02
C LEU A 620 29.54 -4.57 -3.57
N LYS A 621 30.09 -5.76 -3.29
CA LYS A 621 30.72 -6.06 -1.99
C LYS A 621 31.96 -5.20 -1.76
N ASP A 622 32.81 -5.07 -2.76
CA ASP A 622 34.03 -4.26 -2.67
C ASP A 622 33.69 -2.78 -2.46
N GLU A 623 32.69 -2.25 -3.18
CA GLU A 623 32.15 -0.90 -2.98
C GLU A 623 31.60 -0.72 -1.55
N PHE A 624 30.80 -1.66 -1.06
CA PHE A 624 30.24 -1.62 0.29
C PHE A 624 31.33 -1.57 1.36
N HIS A 625 32.38 -2.39 1.21
CA HIS A 625 33.51 -2.37 2.13
C HIS A 625 34.27 -1.05 2.10
N GLN A 626 34.49 -0.47 0.93
CA GLN A 626 35.12 0.85 0.82
C GLN A 626 34.29 1.94 1.52
N ASP A 627 32.97 1.92 1.32
CA ASP A 627 32.06 2.87 1.97
C ASP A 627 32.03 2.68 3.49
N LEU A 628 32.02 1.43 3.97
CA LEU A 628 32.06 1.13 5.40
C LEU A 628 33.38 1.60 6.03
N SER A 629 34.51 1.38 5.34
CA SER A 629 35.82 1.88 5.76
C SER A 629 35.87 3.40 5.84
N ARG A 630 35.19 4.10 4.93
CA ARG A 630 35.13 5.57 4.92
C ARG A 630 34.28 6.11 6.07
N HIS A 631 33.18 5.45 6.40
CA HIS A 631 32.25 5.89 7.45
C HIS A 631 32.73 5.55 8.86
N TYR A 632 33.21 4.33 9.10
CA TYR A 632 33.57 3.83 10.44
C TYR A 632 35.09 3.71 10.67
N GLY A 633 35.90 4.00 9.64
CA GLY A 633 37.35 3.87 9.67
C GLY A 633 37.84 2.46 9.33
N ALA A 634 39.08 2.34 8.87
CA ALA A 634 39.68 1.06 8.47
C ALA A 634 39.72 0.03 9.62
N ALA A 635 39.80 0.50 10.87
CA ALA A 635 39.76 -0.34 12.05
C ALA A 635 38.39 -0.98 12.31
N ALA A 636 37.31 -0.55 11.65
CA ALA A 636 36.01 -1.22 11.72
C ALA A 636 35.96 -2.48 10.83
N LEU A 637 36.89 -2.65 9.90
CA LEU A 637 37.00 -3.80 8.99
C LEU A 637 38.06 -4.79 9.46
N LYS A 638 38.03 -5.15 10.75
CA LYS A 638 39.06 -5.91 11.48
C LYS A 638 39.41 -7.29 10.87
N TYR A 639 38.62 -7.74 9.90
CA TYR A 639 38.68 -9.08 9.31
C TYR A 639 38.91 -9.09 7.79
N LEU A 640 39.03 -7.91 7.15
CA LEU A 640 39.32 -7.79 5.71
C LEU A 640 40.82 -7.61 5.42
N THR A 641 41.68 -7.71 6.43
CA THR A 641 43.15 -7.70 6.29
C THR A 641 43.63 -9.00 5.63
N GLY A 642 43.40 -9.12 4.33
CA GLY A 642 43.77 -10.28 3.52
C GLY A 642 43.68 -10.09 2.01
N TRP A 643 43.46 -8.85 1.52
CA TRP A 643 43.50 -8.51 0.10
C TRP A 643 44.65 -7.54 -0.15
N GLY A 644 45.87 -8.09 -0.11
CA GLY A 644 47.10 -7.45 -0.57
C GLY A 644 47.63 -8.19 -1.78
#